data_AF-A0A814GT09-F1
#
_entry.id   AF-A0A814GT09-F1
#
_cell.length_a   1.000
_cell.length_b   1.000
_cell.length_c   1.000
_cell.angle_alpha   90.00
_cell.angle_beta   90.00
_cell.angle_gamma   90.00
#
_symmetry.space_group_name_H-M   'P 1'
#
loop_
_entity.id
_entity.type
_entity.pdbx_description
1 polymer ?
#
loop_
_entity_poly.entity_id
_entity_poly.type
_entity_poly.pdbx_seq_one_letter_code
_entity_poly.pdbx_strand_id
1 'polypeptide(L)'
;MLSIPWTDVHIALQYNAFVNELFGISYIIPETTTTTSAPLIEKVNVPVIKSSSNSIYFEDQFQDKSKWSRWVKSQAKKDGVDDTIAKYDGEWGFEIPTTAVYTDDYSLILKSKAKHHAIAAPLLKAFDFQTSPLVIQYEVKYQTSQECGGAYIKLLSDSDPLDLKQVTDKTPYTIMFGPDMCGVDMKYHFIIRYRHPKTGAYSEHQAKKTSESLDTYFTDKKSHLYTLVLSADNSFKMYIDNKLINSGNLLEDMEPAIIPPKEIFDENDIKPSDWDDQERIPDSTATKPEDWDETAPKQIVDESATMPSGWLEHESATIPDPDAVKPEDWDEDVDGDWEPPQLDNPVCKNAVGCGSWTPPMIPNPKYKGTWRAPLVENPNYKGKWEPRKISNPDYFEETHPYKLTPFSAVALELWSMIDGVVFDNFLITSDQSLAKQYGDTLWYLKSSLEGKASAGEGFVNRVINATKARPWLWALYLVVIILPIVILIAFFWSRKSKKSVTSARDAQKKKTDEETSDDVEPGQRNELRTSKTSEENVEGQNEDEEDEEYENELNDEEIQDETTTTTSTTSVKQNVKLTPSTSQQQRTGKESLENESIEDEDENDDNDQKKHNAEDSSGEKKQSSTPSSPSAAKTKLRVRRD
;
A
#
# COMPACT_ATOMS: atom_id res chain seq x y z
N MET A 1 60.83 -4.19 10.18
CA MET A 1 61.31 -4.76 11.46
C MET A 1 60.24 -5.74 11.94
N LEU A 2 60.50 -7.04 11.78
CA LEU A 2 60.60 -8.07 12.85
C LEU A 2 59.22 -8.48 13.39
N SER A 3 58.55 -9.59 13.06
CA SER A 3 58.89 -11.03 12.87
C SER A 3 59.14 -11.84 14.18
N ILE A 4 58.15 -12.73 14.49
CA ILE A 4 58.23 -14.07 15.15
C ILE A 4 58.34 -14.07 16.72
N PRO A 5 57.85 -15.09 17.51
CA PRO A 5 57.23 -16.40 17.19
C PRO A 5 55.92 -16.80 17.91
N TRP A 6 55.28 -17.80 17.29
CA TRP A 6 54.42 -18.82 17.89
C TRP A 6 55.25 -19.83 18.70
N THR A 7 55.19 -19.77 20.03
CA THR A 7 55.47 -20.90 20.93
C THR A 7 54.76 -20.63 22.25
N ASP A 8 53.63 -21.31 22.51
CA ASP A 8 53.15 -21.72 23.85
C ASP A 8 51.70 -22.27 23.82
N VAL A 9 51.40 -23.16 22.86
CA VAL A 9 50.13 -23.92 22.84
C VAL A 9 50.36 -25.43 22.97
N HIS A 10 51.62 -25.88 23.13
CA HIS A 10 51.95 -27.31 23.21
C HIS A 10 52.20 -27.87 24.62
N ILE A 11 52.01 -27.07 25.68
CA ILE A 11 52.11 -27.57 27.07
C ILE A 11 50.74 -27.74 27.75
N ALA A 12 49.65 -27.20 27.19
CA ALA A 12 48.31 -27.36 27.77
C ALA A 12 47.56 -28.64 27.33
N LEU A 13 48.04 -29.35 26.30
CA LEU A 13 47.34 -30.53 25.76
C LEU A 13 47.81 -31.88 26.32
N GLN A 14 48.86 -31.91 27.17
CA GLN A 14 49.31 -33.17 27.80
C GLN A 14 48.82 -33.38 29.24
N TYR A 15 48.14 -32.40 29.86
CA TYR A 15 47.61 -32.58 31.22
C TYR A 15 46.14 -33.04 31.28
N ASN A 16 45.37 -32.88 30.20
CA ASN A 16 43.96 -33.30 30.17
C ASN A 16 43.74 -34.76 29.74
N ALA A 17 44.77 -35.46 29.27
CA ALA A 17 44.67 -36.86 28.86
C ALA A 17 44.81 -37.86 30.03
N PHE A 18 45.25 -37.44 31.22
CA PHE A 18 45.48 -38.35 32.36
C PHE A 18 44.31 -38.43 33.36
N VAL A 19 43.33 -37.52 33.30
CA VAL A 19 42.21 -37.47 34.26
C VAL A 19 40.97 -38.22 33.78
N ASN A 20 40.82 -38.43 32.47
CA ASN A 20 39.64 -39.10 31.90
C ASN A 20 39.67 -40.65 31.95
N GLU A 21 40.76 -41.26 32.43
CA GLU A 21 40.88 -42.73 32.53
C GLU A 21 40.56 -43.29 33.93
N LEU A 22 40.29 -42.44 34.93
CA LEU A 22 40.08 -42.88 36.32
C LEU A 22 38.62 -42.81 36.82
N PHE A 23 37.71 -42.15 36.09
CA PHE A 23 36.30 -42.06 36.49
C PHE A 23 35.37 -42.26 35.29
N GLY A 24 34.98 -43.51 35.06
CA GLY A 24 34.02 -43.90 34.02
C GLY A 24 32.64 -43.30 34.23
N ILE A 25 32.40 -42.10 33.70
CA ILE A 25 31.07 -41.49 33.56
C ILE A 25 30.87 -41.19 32.08
N SER A 26 30.02 -42.00 31.44
CA SER A 26 29.62 -41.80 30.04
C SER A 26 28.60 -40.65 29.99
N TYR A 27 29.02 -39.47 29.53
CA TYR A 27 28.12 -38.38 29.18
C TYR A 27 27.67 -38.59 27.73
N ILE A 28 26.41 -38.98 27.54
CA ILE A 28 25.77 -38.96 26.22
C ILE A 28 25.47 -37.50 25.90
N ILE A 29 26.25 -36.91 25.00
CA ILE A 29 25.94 -35.64 24.34
C ILE A 29 24.97 -35.99 23.20
N PRO A 30 23.71 -35.51 23.19
CA PRO A 30 22.88 -35.66 22.00
C PRO A 30 23.44 -34.75 20.92
N GLU A 31 23.95 -35.36 19.84
CA GLU A 31 24.24 -34.67 18.59
C GLU A 31 22.94 -34.00 18.10
N THR A 32 22.93 -32.68 18.06
CA THR A 32 21.93 -31.93 17.28
C THR A 32 22.29 -32.10 15.82
N THR A 33 21.82 -33.21 15.25
CA THR A 33 21.70 -33.33 13.80
C THR A 33 20.65 -32.31 13.36
N THR A 34 21.10 -31.21 12.77
CA THR A 34 20.28 -30.39 11.88
C THR A 34 19.95 -31.22 10.65
N THR A 35 19.00 -32.13 10.82
CA THR A 35 18.30 -32.74 9.71
C THR A 35 17.41 -31.65 9.15
N THR A 36 17.81 -31.06 8.03
CA THR A 36 16.90 -30.35 7.13
C THR A 36 15.86 -31.36 6.67
N SER A 37 14.81 -31.57 7.47
CA SER A 37 13.68 -32.38 7.07
C SER A 37 12.95 -31.62 5.98
N ALA A 38 13.00 -32.13 4.75
CA ALA A 38 12.08 -31.72 3.70
C ALA A 38 10.64 -31.71 4.28
N PRO A 39 9.79 -30.74 3.93
CA PRO A 39 8.44 -30.67 4.45
C PRO A 39 7.74 -32.01 4.19
N LEU A 40 7.19 -32.60 5.25
CA LEU A 40 6.45 -33.86 5.17
C LEU A 40 5.21 -33.62 4.31
N ILE A 41 5.28 -33.96 3.02
CA ILE A 41 4.13 -33.92 2.11
C ILE A 41 3.18 -35.03 2.56
N GLU A 42 2.02 -34.66 3.11
CA GLU A 42 1.02 -35.62 3.59
C GLU A 42 0.24 -36.18 2.38
N LYS A 43 0.01 -37.50 2.34
CA LYS A 43 -0.90 -38.08 1.35
C LYS A 43 -2.32 -37.91 1.86
N VAL A 44 -3.04 -36.94 1.31
CA VAL A 44 -4.42 -36.63 1.73
C VAL A 44 -5.39 -37.02 0.62
N ASN A 45 -6.48 -37.70 0.99
CA ASN A 45 -7.56 -37.99 0.06
C ASN A 45 -8.49 -36.77 -0.02
N VAL A 46 -8.36 -35.97 -1.07
CA VAL A 46 -9.19 -34.78 -1.28
C VAL A 46 -10.65 -35.20 -1.50
N PRO A 47 -11.61 -34.70 -0.70
CA PRO A 47 -13.00 -35.11 -0.84
C PRO A 47 -13.59 -34.68 -2.18
N VAL A 48 -14.18 -35.62 -2.92
CA VAL A 48 -14.92 -35.32 -4.15
C VAL A 48 -16.29 -34.75 -3.78
N ILE A 49 -16.49 -33.46 -4.05
CA ILE A 49 -17.77 -32.79 -3.80
C ILE A 49 -18.74 -33.16 -4.94
N LYS A 50 -19.79 -33.92 -4.62
CA LYS A 50 -20.86 -34.24 -5.57
C LYS A 50 -21.80 -33.05 -5.68
N SER A 51 -21.75 -32.33 -6.79
CA SER A 51 -22.60 -31.18 -7.07
C SER A 51 -23.65 -31.51 -8.13
N SER A 52 -24.83 -30.87 -8.05
CA SER A 52 -25.79 -30.86 -9.16
C SER A 52 -25.28 -29.90 -10.23
N SER A 53 -25.09 -30.38 -11.45
CA SER A 53 -24.47 -29.61 -12.56
C SER A 53 -25.19 -28.32 -12.94
N ASN A 54 -26.44 -28.11 -12.51
CA ASN A 54 -27.27 -27.01 -12.99
C ASN A 54 -26.94 -25.65 -12.36
N SER A 55 -26.36 -25.59 -11.15
CA SER A 55 -26.00 -24.31 -10.50
C SER A 55 -24.57 -23.85 -10.79
N ILE A 56 -23.72 -24.73 -11.34
CA ILE A 56 -22.32 -24.44 -11.64
C ILE A 56 -22.18 -23.88 -13.05
N TYR A 57 -21.46 -22.77 -13.17
CA TYR A 57 -21.12 -22.11 -14.44
C TYR A 57 -19.65 -22.32 -14.79
N PHE A 58 -18.78 -22.41 -13.79
CA PHE A 58 -17.38 -22.76 -13.95
C PHE A 58 -16.89 -23.52 -12.72
N GLU A 59 -16.10 -24.56 -12.93
CA GLU A 59 -15.29 -25.17 -11.88
C GLU A 59 -13.97 -25.67 -12.46
N ASP A 60 -12.88 -25.48 -11.72
CA ASP A 60 -11.60 -26.11 -12.01
C ASP A 60 -10.74 -26.20 -10.73
N GLN A 61 -10.41 -27.43 -10.34
CA GLN A 61 -9.51 -27.77 -9.22
C GLN A 61 -8.16 -28.27 -9.74
N PHE A 62 -7.97 -28.27 -11.07
CA PHE A 62 -6.78 -28.74 -11.79
C PHE A 62 -6.35 -30.20 -11.57
N GLN A 63 -7.12 -30.98 -10.80
CA GLN A 63 -6.92 -32.42 -10.57
C GLN A 63 -7.10 -33.25 -11.86
N ASP A 64 -8.03 -32.84 -12.71
CA ASP A 64 -8.30 -33.49 -14.00
C ASP A 64 -7.45 -32.87 -15.11
N LYS A 65 -6.35 -33.53 -15.47
CA LYS A 65 -5.42 -33.08 -16.52
C LYS A 65 -6.08 -32.92 -17.88
N SER A 66 -7.20 -33.59 -18.15
CA SER A 66 -7.93 -33.44 -19.42
C SER A 66 -8.54 -32.04 -19.56
N LYS A 67 -8.92 -31.41 -18.43
CA LYS A 67 -9.48 -30.05 -18.40
C LYS A 67 -8.45 -28.97 -18.70
N TRP A 68 -7.15 -29.20 -18.52
CA TRP A 68 -6.11 -28.18 -18.71
C TRP A 68 -6.11 -27.55 -20.11
N SER A 69 -6.51 -28.33 -21.13
CA SER A 69 -6.63 -27.87 -22.51
C SER A 69 -7.70 -26.79 -22.74
N ARG A 70 -8.64 -26.59 -21.80
CA ARG A 70 -9.67 -25.54 -21.87
C ARG A 70 -9.11 -24.14 -21.65
N TRP A 71 -7.94 -24.02 -21.01
CA TRP A 71 -7.31 -22.77 -20.70
C TRP A 71 -6.46 -22.32 -21.89
N VAL A 72 -6.87 -21.22 -22.51
CA VAL A 72 -6.30 -20.65 -23.72
C VAL A 72 -5.42 -19.48 -23.32
N LYS A 73 -4.12 -19.58 -23.63
CA LYS A 73 -3.17 -18.47 -23.46
C LYS A 73 -3.42 -17.43 -24.54
N SER A 74 -3.40 -16.15 -24.16
CA SER A 74 -3.48 -15.06 -25.12
C SER A 74 -2.22 -15.02 -25.98
N GLN A 75 -2.39 -14.60 -27.23
CA GLN A 75 -1.33 -14.33 -28.21
C GLN A 75 -1.33 -12.86 -28.61
N ALA A 76 -2.10 -12.03 -27.90
CA ALA A 76 -2.25 -10.62 -28.19
C ALA A 76 -1.04 -9.79 -27.77
N LYS A 77 -1.07 -8.53 -28.19
CA LYS A 77 -0.21 -7.47 -27.69
C LYS A 77 -1.07 -6.37 -27.10
N LYS A 78 -0.56 -5.78 -26.03
CA LYS A 78 -1.08 -4.59 -25.39
C LYS A 78 -0.70 -3.37 -26.21
N ASP A 79 -1.69 -2.52 -26.52
CA ASP A 79 -1.44 -1.29 -27.27
C ASP A 79 -0.87 -0.19 -26.36
N GLY A 80 -0.04 0.69 -26.93
CA GLY A 80 0.43 1.90 -26.23
C GLY A 80 1.54 1.67 -25.20
N VAL A 81 2.15 0.48 -25.22
CA VAL A 81 3.32 0.14 -24.41
C VAL A 81 4.48 -0.21 -25.35
N ASP A 82 5.72 -0.06 -24.86
CA ASP A 82 6.92 -0.42 -25.62
C ASP A 82 6.85 -1.85 -26.17
N ASP A 83 7.24 -2.03 -27.44
CA ASP A 83 7.13 -3.30 -28.18
C ASP A 83 7.85 -4.47 -27.50
N THR A 84 8.83 -4.20 -26.64
CA THR A 84 9.56 -5.23 -25.89
C THR A 84 8.75 -5.85 -24.75
N ILE A 85 7.81 -5.10 -24.17
CA ILE A 85 6.95 -5.55 -23.06
C ILE A 85 5.47 -5.63 -23.44
N ALA A 86 5.07 -5.14 -24.61
CA ALA A 86 3.69 -5.14 -25.07
C ALA A 86 3.08 -6.55 -25.22
N LYS A 87 3.89 -7.61 -25.35
CA LYS A 87 3.36 -8.96 -25.60
C LYS A 87 2.82 -9.58 -24.32
N TYR A 88 1.70 -10.30 -24.43
CA TYR A 88 1.22 -11.21 -23.40
C TYR A 88 1.98 -12.54 -23.44
N ASP A 89 3.31 -12.50 -23.26
CA ASP A 89 4.22 -13.64 -23.41
C ASP A 89 4.64 -14.28 -22.08
N GLY A 90 3.95 -13.94 -20.98
CA GLY A 90 4.14 -14.56 -19.69
C GLY A 90 3.78 -16.06 -19.68
N GLU A 91 4.61 -16.88 -19.03
CA GLU A 91 4.45 -18.32 -19.00
C GLU A 91 3.49 -18.78 -17.90
N TRP A 92 2.66 -19.78 -18.24
CA TRP A 92 1.74 -20.46 -17.34
C TRP A 92 2.06 -21.95 -17.30
N GLY A 93 2.09 -22.54 -16.10
CA GLY A 93 2.31 -23.97 -15.86
C GLY A 93 1.16 -24.61 -15.07
N PHE A 94 0.87 -25.88 -15.37
CA PHE A 94 -0.03 -26.73 -14.59
C PHE A 94 0.82 -27.72 -13.81
N GLU A 95 1.20 -27.35 -12.60
CA GLU A 95 2.26 -28.01 -11.82
C GLU A 95 1.87 -28.05 -10.34
N ILE A 96 2.56 -28.89 -9.57
CA ILE A 96 2.42 -28.90 -8.10
C ILE A 96 3.27 -27.74 -7.55
N PRO A 97 2.73 -26.84 -6.72
CA PRO A 97 3.50 -25.77 -6.11
C PRO A 97 4.71 -26.29 -5.33
N THR A 98 5.82 -25.55 -5.35
CA THR A 98 7.04 -25.93 -4.61
C THR A 98 6.82 -25.99 -3.09
N THR A 99 5.82 -25.24 -2.62
CA THR A 99 5.39 -25.16 -1.21
C THR A 99 4.09 -25.94 -0.96
N ALA A 100 3.77 -26.93 -1.81
CA ALA A 100 2.60 -27.78 -1.62
C ALA A 100 2.72 -28.59 -0.31
N VAL A 101 1.59 -28.71 0.39
CA VAL A 101 1.51 -29.39 1.69
C VAL A 101 0.98 -30.82 1.61
N TYR A 102 0.37 -31.18 0.47
CA TYR A 102 -0.03 -32.56 0.16
C TYR A 102 0.29 -32.92 -1.29
N THR A 103 0.34 -34.22 -1.58
CA THR A 103 0.67 -34.76 -2.91
C THR A 103 -0.46 -34.51 -3.91
N ASP A 104 -0.11 -34.38 -5.19
CA ASP A 104 -1.06 -34.26 -6.31
C ASP A 104 -1.93 -32.98 -6.27
N ASP A 105 -1.53 -31.95 -5.53
CA ASP A 105 -2.14 -30.62 -5.56
C ASP A 105 -1.70 -29.83 -6.81
N TYR A 106 -2.15 -30.25 -7.99
CA TYR A 106 -1.89 -29.50 -9.22
C TYR A 106 -2.61 -28.16 -9.17
N SER A 107 -1.95 -27.11 -9.64
CA SER A 107 -2.51 -25.76 -9.67
C SER A 107 -2.05 -25.01 -10.93
N LEU A 108 -2.73 -23.92 -11.26
CA LEU A 108 -2.29 -23.01 -12.31
C LEU A 108 -1.27 -22.02 -11.73
N ILE A 109 -0.06 -21.98 -12.28
CA ILE A 109 1.04 -21.18 -11.76
C ILE A 109 1.52 -20.18 -12.81
N LEU A 110 1.63 -18.91 -12.40
CA LEU A 110 2.29 -17.84 -13.15
C LEU A 110 3.81 -17.98 -12.99
N LYS A 111 4.56 -18.18 -14.08
CA LYS A 111 5.99 -18.57 -14.03
C LYS A 111 6.97 -17.47 -14.42
N SER A 112 6.55 -16.40 -15.09
CA SER A 112 7.48 -15.36 -15.53
C SER A 112 7.44 -14.13 -14.64
N LYS A 113 8.60 -13.53 -14.39
CA LYS A 113 8.74 -12.25 -13.67
C LYS A 113 8.66 -11.08 -14.66
N ALA A 114 8.09 -9.95 -14.21
CA ALA A 114 8.03 -8.69 -14.95
C ALA A 114 7.48 -8.82 -16.38
N LYS A 115 6.40 -9.60 -16.53
CA LYS A 115 5.73 -9.84 -17.81
C LYS A 115 4.22 -9.69 -17.72
N HIS A 116 3.60 -9.35 -18.84
CA HIS A 116 2.16 -9.43 -19.01
C HIS A 116 1.74 -10.89 -19.26
N HIS A 117 0.81 -11.36 -18.45
CA HIS A 117 0.26 -12.70 -18.52
C HIS A 117 -1.22 -12.62 -18.87
N ALA A 118 -1.67 -13.42 -19.84
CA ALA A 118 -3.08 -13.57 -20.12
C ALA A 118 -3.44 -15.02 -20.44
N ILE A 119 -4.38 -15.57 -19.68
CA ILE A 119 -4.96 -16.90 -19.91
C ILE A 119 -6.45 -16.87 -19.60
N ALA A 120 -7.27 -17.52 -20.41
CA ALA A 120 -8.72 -17.51 -20.25
C ALA A 120 -9.32 -18.89 -20.51
N ALA A 121 -10.46 -19.17 -19.89
CA ALA A 121 -11.21 -20.40 -20.07
C ALA A 121 -12.70 -20.11 -20.26
N PRO A 122 -13.38 -20.80 -21.19
CA PRO A 122 -14.81 -20.65 -21.37
C PRO A 122 -15.56 -21.24 -20.16
N LEU A 123 -16.69 -20.62 -19.84
CA LEU A 123 -17.68 -21.18 -18.92
C LEU A 123 -18.37 -22.40 -19.54
N LEU A 124 -18.97 -23.23 -18.68
CA LEU A 124 -19.82 -24.35 -19.12
C LEU A 124 -21.10 -23.84 -19.82
N LYS A 125 -21.59 -22.68 -19.38
CA LYS A 125 -22.72 -21.92 -19.93
C LYS A 125 -22.57 -20.46 -19.54
N ALA A 126 -23.06 -19.54 -20.35
CA ALA A 126 -23.08 -18.12 -19.99
C ALA A 126 -23.87 -17.88 -18.71
N PHE A 127 -23.43 -16.92 -17.91
CA PHE A 127 -24.16 -16.46 -16.73
C PHE A 127 -24.94 -15.19 -17.07
N ASP A 128 -26.23 -15.20 -16.80
CA ASP A 128 -27.14 -14.08 -17.01
C ASP A 128 -27.64 -13.49 -15.68
N PHE A 129 -27.66 -12.16 -15.60
CA PHE A 129 -28.04 -11.44 -14.40
C PHE A 129 -29.56 -11.21 -14.34
N GLN A 130 -30.33 -12.29 -14.21
CA GLN A 130 -31.79 -12.21 -14.08
C GLN A 130 -32.25 -12.21 -12.62
N THR A 131 -32.17 -13.36 -11.95
CA THR A 131 -32.71 -13.54 -10.59
C THR A 131 -31.80 -14.31 -9.66
N SER A 132 -30.91 -15.14 -10.22
CA SER A 132 -30.02 -16.00 -9.43
C SER A 132 -28.85 -15.20 -8.89
N PRO A 133 -28.44 -15.36 -7.62
CA PRO A 133 -27.24 -14.69 -7.13
C PRO A 133 -26.00 -15.23 -7.87
N LEU A 134 -24.94 -14.44 -7.93
CA LEU A 134 -23.64 -14.82 -8.45
C LEU A 134 -22.68 -15.04 -7.29
N VAL A 135 -22.05 -16.21 -7.24
CA VAL A 135 -20.98 -16.51 -6.30
C VAL A 135 -19.72 -16.91 -7.06
N ILE A 136 -18.64 -16.21 -6.80
CA ILE A 136 -17.32 -16.43 -7.40
C ILE A 136 -16.36 -16.76 -6.27
N GLN A 137 -15.59 -17.83 -6.41
CA GLN A 137 -14.62 -18.26 -5.43
C GLN A 137 -13.38 -18.85 -6.11
N TYR A 138 -12.19 -18.50 -5.62
CA TYR A 138 -10.93 -19.10 -6.02
C TYR A 138 -9.85 -18.84 -4.97
N GLU A 139 -8.76 -19.60 -5.05
CA GLU A 139 -7.62 -19.50 -4.16
C GLU A 139 -6.45 -18.81 -4.86
N VAL A 140 -5.73 -17.97 -4.11
CA VAL A 140 -4.44 -17.43 -4.52
C VAL A 140 -3.41 -17.73 -3.44
N LYS A 141 -2.23 -18.18 -3.85
CA LYS A 141 -1.04 -18.30 -3.00
C LYS A 141 0.15 -17.64 -3.66
N TYR A 142 0.82 -16.77 -2.91
CA TYR A 142 2.11 -16.21 -3.32
C TYR A 142 3.23 -17.09 -2.76
N GLN A 143 3.98 -17.79 -3.62
CA GLN A 143 5.11 -18.63 -3.15
C GLN A 143 6.29 -17.79 -2.63
N THR A 144 6.42 -16.56 -3.13
CA THR A 144 7.34 -15.55 -2.63
C THR A 144 6.55 -14.31 -2.21
N SER A 145 7.13 -13.43 -1.40
CA SER A 145 6.44 -12.21 -0.98
C SER A 145 6.18 -11.33 -2.21
N GLN A 146 4.92 -10.95 -2.42
CA GLN A 146 4.52 -10.09 -3.53
C GLN A 146 5.10 -8.68 -3.32
N GLU A 147 5.55 -8.03 -4.39
CA GLU A 147 6.01 -6.63 -4.35
C GLU A 147 5.08 -5.73 -5.16
N CYS A 148 4.90 -6.06 -6.44
CA CYS A 148 3.94 -5.40 -7.31
C CYS A 148 3.36 -6.37 -8.35
N GLY A 149 2.04 -6.52 -8.36
CA GLY A 149 1.29 -7.31 -9.32
C GLY A 149 -0.08 -7.74 -8.79
N GLY A 150 -0.95 -8.07 -9.74
CA GLY A 150 -2.30 -8.52 -9.47
C GLY A 150 -2.44 -10.04 -9.44
N ALA A 151 -3.46 -10.52 -8.75
CA ALA A 151 -3.94 -11.90 -8.84
C ALA A 151 -5.47 -11.95 -8.89
N TYR A 152 -6.08 -10.96 -9.54
CA TYR A 152 -7.52 -10.88 -9.77
C TYR A 152 -7.97 -11.63 -11.02
N ILE A 153 -9.26 -11.94 -11.09
CA ILE A 153 -9.88 -12.50 -12.28
C ILE A 153 -10.74 -11.45 -12.99
N LYS A 154 -10.89 -11.59 -14.31
CA LYS A 154 -11.86 -10.86 -15.13
C LYS A 154 -12.88 -11.84 -15.69
N LEU A 155 -14.16 -11.53 -15.55
CA LEU A 155 -15.26 -12.26 -16.17
C LEU A 155 -15.59 -11.58 -17.50
N LEU A 156 -15.19 -12.20 -18.61
CA LEU A 156 -15.27 -11.62 -19.95
C LEU A 156 -16.71 -11.58 -20.44
N SER A 157 -17.16 -10.40 -20.87
CA SER A 157 -18.54 -10.19 -21.31
C SER A 157 -18.87 -11.07 -22.51
N ASP A 158 -20.09 -11.58 -22.51
CA ASP A 158 -20.61 -12.41 -23.59
C ASP A 158 -20.83 -11.54 -24.83
N SER A 159 -19.84 -11.56 -25.72
CA SER A 159 -19.78 -10.75 -26.93
C SER A 159 -19.45 -11.65 -28.11
N ASP A 160 -20.03 -11.37 -29.26
CA ASP A 160 -19.77 -12.10 -30.50
C ASP A 160 -19.00 -11.18 -31.48
N PRO A 161 -17.73 -11.47 -31.82
CA PRO A 161 -16.92 -12.63 -31.44
C PRO A 161 -16.07 -12.42 -30.16
N LEU A 162 -16.09 -13.39 -29.24
CA LEU A 162 -15.16 -13.49 -28.10
C LEU A 162 -14.02 -14.47 -28.43
N ASP A 163 -12.86 -13.96 -28.85
CA ASP A 163 -11.66 -14.77 -29.10
C ASP A 163 -10.73 -14.80 -27.87
N LEU A 164 -10.69 -15.94 -27.19
CA LEU A 164 -9.85 -16.16 -26.00
C LEU A 164 -8.34 -16.11 -26.30
N LYS A 165 -7.94 -16.22 -27.58
CA LYS A 165 -6.54 -16.03 -27.98
C LYS A 165 -6.14 -14.56 -28.10
N GLN A 166 -7.10 -13.64 -28.06
CA GLN A 166 -6.87 -12.20 -28.23
C GLN A 166 -7.25 -11.41 -26.97
N VAL A 167 -7.14 -12.02 -25.78
CA VAL A 167 -7.43 -11.35 -24.51
C VAL A 167 -6.34 -10.32 -24.20
N THR A 168 -6.76 -9.10 -23.91
CA THR A 168 -5.95 -7.93 -23.58
C THR A 168 -6.57 -7.16 -22.42
N ASP A 169 -5.91 -6.11 -21.96
CA ASP A 169 -6.42 -5.15 -20.98
C ASP A 169 -7.74 -4.48 -21.43
N LYS A 170 -7.93 -4.29 -22.74
CA LYS A 170 -9.13 -3.68 -23.34
C LYS A 170 -10.28 -4.65 -23.59
N THR A 171 -10.06 -5.96 -23.45
CA THR A 171 -11.09 -6.96 -23.70
C THR A 171 -12.31 -6.69 -22.81
N PRO A 172 -13.54 -6.60 -23.38
CA PRO A 172 -14.75 -6.36 -22.60
C PRO A 172 -14.94 -7.39 -21.48
N TYR A 173 -15.12 -6.90 -20.26
CA TYR A 173 -15.42 -7.71 -19.10
C TYR A 173 -16.62 -7.13 -18.37
N THR A 174 -17.33 -7.97 -17.63
CA THR A 174 -18.47 -7.57 -16.81
C THR A 174 -18.03 -7.28 -15.37
N ILE A 175 -17.22 -8.17 -14.80
CA ILE A 175 -16.75 -8.07 -13.41
C ILE A 175 -15.23 -8.32 -13.38
N MET A 176 -14.50 -7.49 -12.64
CA MET A 176 -13.14 -7.78 -12.19
C MET A 176 -13.15 -7.97 -10.68
N PHE A 177 -12.55 -9.05 -10.20
CA PHE A 177 -12.60 -9.41 -8.79
C PHE A 177 -11.33 -10.09 -8.31
N GLY A 178 -10.73 -9.57 -7.23
CA GLY A 178 -9.59 -10.22 -6.58
C GLY A 178 -8.53 -9.30 -5.99
N PRO A 179 -7.47 -9.88 -5.43
CA PRO A 179 -6.38 -9.14 -4.80
C PRO A 179 -5.45 -8.49 -5.85
N ASP A 180 -4.95 -7.32 -5.50
CA ASP A 180 -3.95 -6.57 -6.25
C ASP A 180 -3.08 -5.78 -5.28
N MET A 181 -1.77 -5.79 -5.49
CA MET A 181 -0.85 -5.04 -4.65
C MET A 181 0.26 -4.44 -5.49
N CYS A 182 0.58 -3.17 -5.26
CA CYS A 182 1.78 -2.56 -5.80
C CYS A 182 2.42 -1.61 -4.78
N GLY A 183 3.54 -2.01 -4.19
CA GLY A 183 4.19 -1.29 -3.12
C GLY A 183 3.32 -1.25 -1.86
N VAL A 184 2.94 -0.05 -1.42
CA VAL A 184 2.08 0.15 -0.23
C VAL A 184 0.58 0.12 -0.55
N ASP A 185 0.22 0.17 -1.84
CA ASP A 185 -1.18 0.17 -2.25
C ASP A 185 -1.66 -1.28 -2.40
N MET A 186 -2.45 -1.72 -1.42
CA MET A 186 -3.10 -3.03 -1.40
C MET A 186 -4.59 -2.85 -1.66
N LYS A 187 -5.10 -3.57 -2.64
CA LYS A 187 -6.49 -3.49 -3.09
C LYS A 187 -7.10 -4.87 -3.15
N TYR A 188 -8.37 -4.93 -2.79
CA TYR A 188 -9.24 -6.05 -3.06
C TYR A 188 -10.33 -5.57 -4.01
N HIS A 189 -10.11 -5.78 -5.30
CA HIS A 189 -10.97 -5.25 -6.34
C HIS A 189 -12.31 -5.97 -6.38
N PHE A 190 -13.38 -5.19 -6.47
CA PHE A 190 -14.66 -5.60 -7.04
C PHE A 190 -15.11 -4.46 -7.94
N ILE A 191 -14.90 -4.63 -9.25
CA ILE A 191 -15.22 -3.63 -10.26
C ILE A 191 -16.29 -4.22 -11.17
N ILE A 192 -17.35 -3.47 -11.40
CA ILE A 192 -18.37 -3.80 -12.41
C ILE A 192 -18.24 -2.84 -13.58
N ARG A 193 -18.49 -3.35 -14.79
CA ARG A 193 -18.72 -2.51 -15.97
C ARG A 193 -20.21 -2.40 -16.21
N TYR A 194 -20.74 -1.21 -15.97
CA TYR A 194 -22.16 -0.92 -16.12
C TYR A 194 -22.40 -0.25 -17.47
N ARG A 195 -23.47 -0.66 -18.16
CA ARG A 195 -23.87 -0.10 -19.44
C ARG A 195 -24.88 1.01 -19.19
N HIS A 196 -24.50 2.24 -19.48
CA HIS A 196 -25.35 3.40 -19.32
C HIS A 196 -26.66 3.25 -20.12
N PRO A 197 -27.85 3.39 -19.52
CA PRO A 197 -29.11 3.07 -20.18
C PRO A 197 -29.48 4.01 -21.33
N LYS A 198 -29.13 5.30 -21.22
CA LYS A 198 -29.38 6.30 -22.29
C LYS A 198 -28.36 6.26 -23.43
N THR A 199 -27.07 6.37 -23.12
CA THR A 199 -26.00 6.50 -24.13
C THR A 199 -25.50 5.15 -24.63
N GLY A 200 -25.70 4.06 -23.88
CA GLY A 200 -25.16 2.74 -24.18
C GLY A 200 -23.65 2.60 -23.92
N ALA A 201 -22.99 3.66 -23.44
CA ALA A 201 -21.57 3.64 -23.08
C ALA A 201 -21.33 2.79 -21.84
N TYR A 202 -20.14 2.19 -21.73
CA TYR A 202 -19.76 1.43 -20.54
C TYR A 202 -18.87 2.27 -19.64
N SER A 203 -19.15 2.23 -18.34
CA SER A 203 -18.35 2.86 -17.28
C SER A 203 -17.98 1.83 -16.22
N GLU A 204 -16.80 2.00 -15.64
CA GLU A 204 -16.29 1.16 -14.55
C GLU A 204 -16.67 1.77 -13.21
N HIS A 205 -17.15 0.92 -12.31
CA HIS A 205 -17.54 1.30 -10.96
C HIS A 205 -16.93 0.31 -9.99
N GLN A 206 -16.14 0.80 -9.05
CA GLN A 206 -15.41 -0.01 -8.08
C GLN A 206 -16.10 0.05 -6.71
N ALA A 207 -16.20 -1.08 -6.00
CA ALA A 207 -16.64 -1.04 -4.62
C ALA A 207 -15.71 -0.18 -3.76
N LYS A 208 -16.29 0.65 -2.87
CA LYS A 208 -15.54 1.47 -1.91
C LYS A 208 -14.51 0.62 -1.16
N LYS A 209 -13.36 1.22 -0.88
CA LYS A 209 -12.27 0.54 -0.17
C LYS A 209 -12.71 0.13 1.24
N THR A 210 -12.27 -1.05 1.67
CA THR A 210 -12.43 -1.51 3.05
C THR A 210 -11.41 -0.84 3.98
N SER A 211 -11.74 -0.72 5.26
CA SER A 211 -10.81 -0.29 6.32
C SER A 211 -9.96 -1.42 6.88
N GLU A 212 -10.26 -2.68 6.55
CA GLU A 212 -9.51 -3.84 7.02
C GLU A 212 -8.11 -3.89 6.38
N SER A 213 -7.10 -4.20 7.19
CA SER A 213 -5.74 -4.39 6.67
C SER A 213 -5.64 -5.67 5.84
N LEU A 214 -5.04 -5.55 4.66
CA LEU A 214 -4.85 -6.67 3.72
C LEU A 214 -3.41 -7.23 3.71
N ASP A 215 -2.51 -6.64 4.51
CA ASP A 215 -1.05 -6.89 4.44
C ASP A 215 -0.67 -8.37 4.58
N THR A 216 -1.33 -9.07 5.50
CA THR A 216 -1.03 -10.47 5.78
C THR A 216 -1.28 -11.37 4.57
N TYR A 217 -2.26 -11.05 3.73
CA TYR A 217 -2.70 -11.89 2.62
C TYR A 217 -1.71 -11.90 1.44
N PHE A 218 -0.77 -10.96 1.40
CA PHE A 218 0.25 -10.84 0.35
C PHE A 218 1.64 -11.28 0.83
N THR A 219 1.85 -11.37 2.15
CA THR A 219 3.19 -11.53 2.74
C THR A 219 3.39 -12.87 3.46
N ASP A 220 2.33 -13.53 3.93
CA ASP A 220 2.44 -14.73 4.77
C ASP A 220 2.76 -16.05 4.02
N LYS A 221 2.74 -15.99 2.67
CA LYS A 221 3.03 -17.09 1.74
C LYS A 221 2.08 -18.28 1.85
N LYS A 222 0.85 -18.06 2.32
CA LYS A 222 -0.20 -19.08 2.44
C LYS A 222 -1.25 -18.95 1.35
N SER A 223 -2.06 -20.00 1.24
CA SER A 223 -3.21 -20.02 0.35
C SER A 223 -4.38 -19.28 0.99
N HIS A 224 -4.87 -18.24 0.31
CA HIS A 224 -6.05 -17.48 0.74
C HIS A 224 -7.21 -17.68 -0.22
N LEU A 225 -8.42 -17.79 0.35
CA LEU A 225 -9.67 -17.98 -0.38
C LEU A 225 -10.37 -16.64 -0.60
N TYR A 226 -10.58 -16.26 -1.84
CA TYR A 226 -11.29 -15.03 -2.20
C TYR A 226 -12.69 -15.37 -2.70
N THR A 227 -13.72 -14.81 -2.04
CA THR A 227 -15.12 -15.08 -2.40
C THR A 227 -15.92 -13.79 -2.57
N LEU A 228 -16.59 -13.65 -3.71
CA LEU A 228 -17.59 -12.60 -3.98
C LEU A 228 -18.97 -13.23 -4.03
N VAL A 229 -19.90 -12.66 -3.28
CA VAL A 229 -21.33 -12.96 -3.35
C VAL A 229 -22.04 -11.70 -3.81
N LEU A 230 -22.63 -11.74 -5.00
CA LEU A 230 -23.45 -10.67 -5.56
C LEU A 230 -24.90 -11.14 -5.68
N SER A 231 -25.78 -10.52 -4.92
CA SER A 231 -27.18 -10.86 -4.83
C SER A 231 -28.03 -10.08 -5.83
N ALA A 232 -29.16 -10.65 -6.23
CA ALA A 232 -30.10 -10.01 -7.16
C ALA A 232 -30.80 -8.76 -6.59
N ASP A 233 -30.70 -8.52 -5.29
CA ASP A 233 -31.19 -7.31 -4.59
C ASP A 233 -30.20 -6.14 -4.63
N ASN A 234 -29.16 -6.24 -5.46
CA ASN A 234 -28.05 -5.28 -5.59
C ASN A 234 -27.07 -5.26 -4.41
N SER A 235 -27.21 -6.15 -3.43
CA SER A 235 -26.22 -6.27 -2.35
C SER A 235 -25.02 -7.12 -2.78
N PHE A 236 -23.84 -6.77 -2.28
CA PHE A 236 -22.63 -7.58 -2.47
C PHE A 236 -21.91 -7.80 -1.14
N LYS A 237 -21.19 -8.93 -1.05
CA LYS A 237 -20.34 -9.30 0.07
C LYS A 237 -19.05 -9.91 -0.45
N MET A 238 -17.93 -9.44 0.09
CA MET A 238 -16.59 -9.86 -0.28
C MET A 238 -15.93 -10.47 0.95
N TYR A 239 -15.46 -11.71 0.80
CA TYR A 239 -14.83 -12.47 1.85
C TYR A 239 -13.40 -12.80 1.48
N ILE A 240 -12.53 -12.86 2.48
CA ILE A 240 -11.22 -13.50 2.40
C ILE A 240 -11.18 -14.55 3.52
N ASP A 241 -10.84 -15.79 3.20
CA ASP A 241 -10.74 -16.89 4.18
C ASP A 241 -12.04 -17.11 4.99
N ASN A 242 -13.19 -16.94 4.31
CA ASN A 242 -14.54 -16.92 4.91
C ASN A 242 -14.79 -15.79 5.94
N LYS A 243 -13.84 -14.86 6.15
CA LYS A 243 -14.05 -13.62 6.92
C LYS A 243 -14.63 -12.55 5.99
N LEU A 244 -15.72 -11.91 6.41
CA LEU A 244 -16.28 -10.77 5.68
C LEU A 244 -15.32 -9.58 5.76
N ILE A 245 -14.87 -9.09 4.60
CA ILE A 245 -13.91 -7.98 4.49
C ILE A 245 -14.60 -6.71 3.99
N ASN A 246 -15.57 -6.84 3.09
CA ASN A 246 -16.33 -5.72 2.57
C ASN A 246 -17.76 -6.15 2.24
N SER A 247 -18.70 -5.23 2.35
CA SER A 247 -20.09 -5.43 1.94
C SER A 247 -20.75 -4.10 1.65
N GLY A 248 -21.70 -4.09 0.71
CA GLY A 248 -22.44 -2.88 0.38
C GLY A 248 -23.54 -3.11 -0.63
N ASN A 249 -24.04 -2.02 -1.22
CA ASN A 249 -25.02 -2.02 -2.29
C ASN A 249 -24.44 -1.40 -3.57
N LEU A 250 -24.77 -1.95 -4.75
CA LEU A 250 -24.31 -1.43 -6.04
C LEU A 250 -24.69 0.04 -6.29
N LEU A 251 -25.81 0.53 -5.73
CA LEU A 251 -26.24 1.92 -5.93
C LEU A 251 -25.50 2.92 -5.04
N GLU A 252 -25.09 2.51 -3.85
CA GLU A 252 -24.61 3.42 -2.80
C GLU A 252 -23.11 3.28 -2.54
N ASP A 253 -22.56 2.08 -2.71
CA ASP A 253 -21.20 1.70 -2.30
C ASP A 253 -20.22 1.46 -3.44
N MET A 254 -20.54 2.01 -4.61
CA MET A 254 -19.68 2.01 -5.78
C MET A 254 -19.10 3.40 -6.05
N GLU A 255 -17.85 3.45 -6.48
CA GLU A 255 -17.07 4.64 -6.78
C GLU A 255 -16.38 4.50 -8.15
N PRO A 256 -16.64 5.40 -9.11
CA PRO A 256 -17.70 6.42 -9.08
C PRO A 256 -19.08 5.77 -8.95
N ALA A 257 -20.08 6.53 -8.48
CA ALA A 257 -21.46 6.03 -8.36
C ALA A 257 -22.01 5.59 -9.72
N ILE A 258 -22.84 4.53 -9.75
CA ILE A 258 -23.49 4.05 -10.97
C ILE A 258 -24.42 5.12 -11.54
N ILE A 259 -25.21 5.75 -10.67
CA ILE A 259 -26.10 6.84 -11.02
C ILE A 259 -25.29 8.14 -10.91
N PRO A 260 -25.07 8.87 -12.02
CA PRO A 260 -24.38 10.14 -11.96
C PRO A 260 -25.23 11.18 -11.18
N PRO A 261 -24.62 12.26 -10.66
CA PRO A 261 -25.35 13.24 -9.86
C PRO A 261 -26.45 13.93 -10.69
N LYS A 262 -27.56 14.32 -10.05
CA LYS A 262 -28.69 15.03 -10.69
C LYS A 262 -28.28 16.39 -11.26
N GLU A 263 -27.33 17.04 -10.60
CA GLU A 263 -26.83 18.36 -10.97
C GLU A 263 -25.31 18.31 -11.06
N ILE A 264 -24.76 19.02 -12.03
CA ILE A 264 -23.32 19.20 -12.26
C ILE A 264 -23.01 20.69 -12.33
N PHE A 265 -21.77 21.07 -12.05
CA PHE A 265 -21.33 22.44 -12.25
C PHE A 265 -21.30 22.78 -13.75
N ASP A 266 -21.76 23.97 -14.11
CA ASP A 266 -21.67 24.45 -15.48
C ASP A 266 -20.24 24.88 -15.78
N GLU A 267 -19.54 24.08 -16.60
CA GLU A 267 -18.17 24.37 -17.03
C GLU A 267 -18.05 25.67 -17.84
N ASN A 268 -19.16 26.18 -18.39
CA ASN A 268 -19.17 27.44 -19.12
C ASN A 268 -19.45 28.66 -18.24
N ASP A 269 -19.77 28.46 -16.96
CA ASP A 269 -19.95 29.55 -16.02
C ASP A 269 -18.59 30.04 -15.51
N ILE A 270 -18.35 31.35 -15.61
CA ILE A 270 -17.06 31.96 -15.32
C ILE A 270 -17.26 32.97 -14.21
N LYS A 271 -16.33 32.98 -13.25
CA LYS A 271 -16.31 33.97 -12.17
C LYS A 271 -16.43 35.39 -12.73
N PRO A 272 -17.49 36.13 -12.39
CA PRO A 272 -17.64 37.52 -12.80
C PRO A 272 -16.47 38.36 -12.28
N SER A 273 -16.02 39.34 -13.07
CA SER A 273 -14.90 40.21 -12.67
C SER A 273 -15.21 41.10 -11.46
N ASP A 274 -16.49 41.34 -11.18
CA ASP A 274 -16.98 42.09 -10.03
C ASP A 274 -17.25 41.19 -8.81
N TRP A 275 -16.93 39.90 -8.89
CA TRP A 275 -17.09 38.97 -7.77
C TRP A 275 -15.87 38.96 -6.88
N ASP A 276 -16.01 39.56 -5.70
CA ASP A 276 -14.96 39.55 -4.68
C ASP A 276 -15.16 38.38 -3.72
N ASP A 277 -14.23 37.41 -3.78
CA ASP A 277 -14.17 36.24 -2.91
C ASP A 277 -13.09 36.37 -1.83
N GLN A 278 -12.49 37.56 -1.68
CA GLN A 278 -11.57 37.84 -0.58
C GLN A 278 -12.38 38.21 0.66
N GLU A 279 -12.42 37.31 1.63
CA GLU A 279 -13.14 37.53 2.90
C GLU A 279 -12.56 38.72 3.68
N ARG A 280 -11.23 38.88 3.63
CA ARG A 280 -10.52 39.99 4.27
C ARG A 280 -9.59 40.69 3.30
N ILE A 281 -9.56 42.01 3.38
CA ILE A 281 -8.69 42.89 2.58
C ILE A 281 -7.83 43.74 3.51
N PRO A 282 -6.63 44.19 3.07
CA PRO A 282 -5.84 45.13 3.84
C PRO A 282 -6.62 46.43 4.07
N ASP A 283 -6.59 46.92 5.30
CA ASP A 283 -7.24 48.17 5.68
C ASP A 283 -6.58 49.34 4.95
N SER A 284 -7.31 49.91 3.99
CA SER A 284 -6.87 51.08 3.23
C SER A 284 -6.70 52.34 4.09
N THR A 285 -7.27 52.38 5.29
CA THR A 285 -7.16 53.52 6.23
C THR A 285 -5.95 53.41 7.15
N ALA A 286 -5.38 52.20 7.29
CA ALA A 286 -4.20 51.99 8.09
C ALA A 286 -2.96 52.54 7.39
N THR A 287 -2.20 53.36 8.10
CA THR A 287 -0.90 53.87 7.65
C THR A 287 0.21 53.28 8.49
N LYS A 288 1.36 53.05 7.87
CA LYS A 288 2.57 52.61 8.57
C LYS A 288 2.90 53.57 9.73
N PRO A 289 3.04 53.07 10.97
CA PRO A 289 3.48 53.88 12.11
C PRO A 289 4.88 54.45 11.92
N GLU A 290 5.13 55.66 12.41
CA GLU A 290 6.45 56.32 12.34
C GLU A 290 7.54 55.56 13.11
N ASP A 291 7.17 54.78 14.13
CA ASP A 291 8.09 53.96 14.95
C ASP A 291 8.36 52.57 14.36
N TRP A 292 7.95 52.32 13.11
CA TRP A 292 8.16 51.05 12.39
C TRP A 292 9.33 51.17 11.40
N ASP A 293 10.53 50.90 11.89
CA ASP A 293 11.74 50.86 11.05
C ASP A 293 11.89 49.49 10.35
N GLU A 294 11.72 49.48 9.03
CA GLU A 294 11.87 48.27 8.19
C GLU A 294 13.34 47.99 7.82
N THR A 295 14.23 48.95 8.05
CA THR A 295 15.66 48.82 7.74
C THR A 295 16.45 48.25 8.91
N ALA A 296 15.84 48.15 10.08
CA ALA A 296 16.43 47.50 11.23
C ALA A 296 16.81 46.05 10.88
N PRO A 297 18.03 45.59 11.22
CA PRO A 297 18.42 44.21 11.00
C PRO A 297 17.73 43.29 12.02
N LYS A 298 17.48 42.03 11.64
CA LYS A 298 16.92 40.99 12.53
C LYS A 298 17.78 40.73 13.75
N GLN A 299 19.09 40.84 13.58
CA GLN A 299 20.06 40.61 14.63
C GLN A 299 21.05 41.77 14.71
N ILE A 300 21.48 42.07 15.92
CA ILE A 300 22.52 43.03 16.24
C ILE A 300 23.62 42.32 17.03
N VAL A 301 24.83 42.87 16.99
CA VAL A 301 25.94 42.34 17.79
C VAL A 301 25.63 42.53 19.27
N ASP A 302 25.84 41.49 20.08
CA ASP A 302 25.74 41.60 21.53
C ASP A 302 26.94 42.34 22.11
N GLU A 303 26.78 43.64 22.32
CA GLU A 303 27.83 44.49 22.93
C GLU A 303 28.09 44.15 24.41
N SER A 304 27.21 43.39 25.06
CA SER A 304 27.38 42.95 26.45
C SER A 304 28.16 41.63 26.56
N ALA A 305 28.26 40.88 25.47
CA ALA A 305 29.05 39.67 25.42
C ALA A 305 30.54 40.00 25.50
N THR A 306 31.24 39.31 26.38
CA THR A 306 32.70 39.37 26.50
C THR A 306 33.29 38.03 26.13
N MET A 307 34.49 38.03 25.55
CA MET A 307 35.17 36.81 25.16
C MET A 307 35.36 35.90 26.41
N PRO A 308 34.92 34.63 26.36
CA PRO A 308 35.07 33.71 27.49
C PRO A 308 36.55 33.46 27.85
N SER A 309 36.84 33.33 29.14
CA SER A 309 38.16 32.91 29.60
C SER A 309 38.46 31.48 29.13
N GLY A 310 39.44 31.32 28.24
CA GLY A 310 39.80 30.02 27.64
C GLY A 310 39.52 29.89 26.14
N TRP A 311 39.17 30.98 25.46
CA TRP A 311 39.10 31.05 23.99
C TRP A 311 40.51 31.08 23.37
N LEU A 312 40.76 30.25 22.36
CA LEU A 312 42.05 30.14 21.68
C LEU A 312 42.04 30.93 20.36
N GLU A 313 42.38 32.22 20.40
CA GLU A 313 42.32 33.10 19.21
C GLU A 313 43.34 32.77 18.11
N HIS A 314 44.48 32.18 18.49
CA HIS A 314 45.57 31.88 17.56
C HIS A 314 45.48 30.48 16.94
N GLU A 315 44.55 29.66 17.40
CA GLU A 315 44.29 28.34 16.84
C GLU A 315 43.09 28.43 15.90
N SER A 316 43.21 27.93 14.67
CA SER A 316 42.09 27.90 13.73
C SER A 316 41.03 26.92 14.23
N ALA A 317 39.74 27.26 14.06
CA ALA A 317 38.63 26.37 14.41
C ALA A 317 38.66 25.07 13.60
N THR A 318 39.12 25.16 12.36
CA THR A 318 39.29 24.04 11.44
C THR A 318 40.74 23.92 10.98
N ILE A 319 41.18 22.69 10.71
CA ILE A 319 42.47 22.37 10.09
C ILE A 319 42.23 21.52 8.84
N PRO A 320 43.04 21.66 7.79
CA PRO A 320 43.07 20.71 6.67
C PRO A 320 43.24 19.27 7.17
N ASP A 321 42.47 18.33 6.62
CA ASP A 321 42.62 16.91 6.91
C ASP A 321 44.01 16.43 6.45
N PRO A 322 44.91 16.00 7.37
CA PRO A 322 46.25 15.56 7.03
C PRO A 322 46.28 14.21 6.29
N ASP A 323 45.19 13.43 6.39
CA ASP A 323 45.07 12.11 5.78
C ASP A 323 44.30 12.15 4.44
N ALA A 324 43.78 13.32 4.06
CA ALA A 324 43.11 13.50 2.77
C ALA A 324 44.12 13.47 1.62
N VAL A 325 43.88 12.58 0.67
CA VAL A 325 44.67 12.45 -0.57
C VAL A 325 43.83 12.97 -1.73
N LYS A 326 44.46 13.77 -2.60
CA LYS A 326 43.85 14.23 -3.85
C LYS A 326 43.40 13.02 -4.69
N PRO A 327 42.13 12.97 -5.14
CA PRO A 327 41.67 11.90 -6.03
C PRO A 327 42.47 11.85 -7.34
N GLU A 328 42.74 10.64 -7.85
CA GLU A 328 43.49 10.43 -9.09
C GLU A 328 42.76 10.96 -10.34
N ASP A 329 41.44 11.12 -10.26
CA ASP A 329 40.56 11.64 -11.31
C ASP A 329 40.30 13.15 -11.20
N TRP A 330 40.95 13.85 -10.26
CA TRP A 330 40.81 15.31 -10.10
C TRP A 330 41.64 16.08 -11.13
N ASP A 331 40.97 16.85 -11.98
CA ASP A 331 41.59 17.66 -13.02
C ASP A 331 41.62 19.14 -12.59
N GLU A 332 42.80 19.72 -12.37
CA GLU A 332 42.92 21.12 -11.91
C GLU A 332 42.41 22.15 -12.93
N ASP A 333 42.42 21.82 -14.23
CA ASP A 333 41.95 22.72 -15.28
C ASP A 333 40.40 22.75 -15.36
N VAL A 334 39.74 21.68 -14.90
CA VAL A 334 38.28 21.54 -14.95
C VAL A 334 37.62 21.71 -13.57
N ASP A 335 38.19 21.10 -12.54
CA ASP A 335 37.66 21.04 -11.17
C ASP A 335 38.27 22.13 -10.26
N GLY A 336 39.34 22.80 -10.70
CA GLY A 336 40.05 23.85 -9.94
C GLY A 336 41.12 23.30 -8.99
N ASP A 337 41.76 24.19 -8.23
CA ASP A 337 42.76 23.81 -7.23
C ASP A 337 42.14 22.90 -6.17
N TRP A 338 42.71 21.71 -5.97
CA TRP A 338 42.21 20.78 -4.96
C TRP A 338 42.55 21.27 -3.56
N GLU A 339 41.53 21.53 -2.74
CA GLU A 339 41.67 21.83 -1.31
C GLU A 339 41.22 20.64 -0.46
N PRO A 340 42.04 20.20 0.53
CA PRO A 340 41.66 19.12 1.42
C PRO A 340 40.43 19.49 2.28
N PRO A 341 39.55 18.52 2.62
CA PRO A 341 38.45 18.75 3.54
C PRO A 341 38.93 19.37 4.86
N GLN A 342 38.17 20.33 5.39
CA GLN A 342 38.47 20.94 6.68
C GLN A 342 37.87 20.12 7.83
N LEU A 343 38.70 19.72 8.78
CA LEU A 343 38.30 19.03 10.02
C LEU A 343 38.32 19.98 11.21
N ASP A 344 37.44 19.74 12.17
CA ASP A 344 37.46 20.46 13.45
C ASP A 344 38.82 20.24 14.15
N ASN A 345 39.50 21.33 14.50
CA ASN A 345 40.80 21.25 15.15
C ASN A 345 40.66 20.51 16.51
N PRO A 346 41.37 19.39 16.71
CA PRO A 346 41.23 18.57 17.92
C PRO A 346 41.63 19.32 19.20
N VAL A 347 42.47 20.36 19.09
CA VAL A 347 42.83 21.23 20.23
C VAL A 347 41.60 21.99 20.73
N CYS A 348 40.69 22.35 19.84
CA CYS A 348 39.49 23.11 20.12
C CYS A 348 38.40 22.30 20.82
N LYS A 349 38.44 20.96 20.73
CA LYS A 349 37.50 20.08 21.43
C LYS A 349 37.60 20.17 22.95
N ASN A 350 38.77 20.53 23.48
CA ASN A 350 39.01 20.67 24.92
C ASN A 350 39.02 22.14 25.38
N ALA A 351 38.81 23.09 24.46
CA ALA A 351 38.78 24.53 24.73
C ALA A 351 37.34 25.06 24.70
N VAL A 352 37.13 26.30 25.17
CA VAL A 352 35.81 26.94 25.14
C VAL A 352 35.43 27.37 23.71
N GLY A 353 36.43 27.65 22.88
CA GLY A 353 36.29 27.95 21.45
C GLY A 353 37.64 28.32 20.84
N CYS A 354 37.68 28.42 19.51
CA CYS A 354 38.90 28.68 18.73
C CYS A 354 38.62 29.62 17.57
N GLY A 355 39.68 30.25 17.06
CA GLY A 355 39.64 31.20 15.95
C GLY A 355 39.36 32.63 16.40
N SER A 356 39.23 33.55 15.45
CA SER A 356 38.93 34.95 15.78
C SER A 356 37.54 35.05 16.43
N TRP A 357 37.50 35.49 17.69
CA TRP A 357 36.23 35.63 18.41
C TRP A 357 35.45 36.83 17.86
N THR A 358 34.20 36.58 17.48
CA THR A 358 33.23 37.63 17.15
C THR A 358 32.09 37.58 18.15
N PRO A 359 31.64 38.72 18.70
CA PRO A 359 30.53 38.71 19.63
C PRO A 359 29.28 38.10 18.96
N PRO A 360 28.49 37.30 19.70
CA PRO A 360 27.32 36.65 19.16
C PRO A 360 26.28 37.67 18.69
N MET A 361 25.54 37.30 17.66
CA MET A 361 24.41 38.09 17.15
C MET A 361 23.17 37.78 17.99
N ILE A 362 22.59 38.80 18.62
CA ILE A 362 21.35 38.69 19.39
C ILE A 362 20.16 39.26 18.61
N PRO A 363 18.92 38.76 18.85
CA PRO A 363 17.72 39.33 18.24
C PRO A 363 17.61 40.83 18.55
N ASN A 364 17.40 41.65 17.52
CA ASN A 364 17.24 43.08 17.68
C ASN A 364 15.82 43.40 18.21
N PRO A 365 15.66 43.93 19.44
CA PRO A 365 14.33 44.22 19.99
C PRO A 365 13.53 45.26 19.20
N LYS A 366 14.20 46.03 18.33
CA LYS A 366 13.57 47.04 17.46
C LYS A 366 13.18 46.48 16.09
N TYR A 367 13.52 45.24 15.77
CA TYR A 367 13.16 44.62 14.51
C TYR A 367 11.65 44.31 14.49
N LYS A 368 10.92 44.94 13.56
CA LYS A 368 9.49 44.69 13.35
C LYS A 368 9.18 44.07 11.97
N GLY A 369 10.17 43.94 11.09
CA GLY A 369 9.98 43.43 9.73
C GLY A 369 9.30 44.43 8.79
N THR A 370 8.85 44.00 7.62
CA THR A 370 8.12 44.86 6.67
C THR A 370 6.70 45.10 7.16
N TRP A 371 6.28 46.37 7.23
CA TRP A 371 4.94 46.70 7.70
C TRP A 371 3.88 46.19 6.72
N ARG A 372 2.81 45.58 7.25
CA ARG A 372 1.62 45.18 6.50
C ARG A 372 0.40 45.78 7.18
N ALA A 373 -0.50 46.37 6.39
CA ALA A 373 -1.77 46.86 6.92
C ALA A 373 -2.57 45.71 7.55
N PRO A 374 -3.27 45.95 8.68
CA PRO A 374 -4.15 44.95 9.27
C PRO A 374 -5.24 44.55 8.28
N LEU A 375 -5.65 43.29 8.32
CA LEU A 375 -6.74 42.79 7.47
C LEU A 375 -8.09 43.12 8.11
N VAL A 376 -8.96 43.78 7.37
CA VAL A 376 -10.35 44.08 7.74
C VAL A 376 -11.31 43.27 6.88
N GLU A 377 -12.51 43.02 7.40
CA GLU A 377 -13.57 42.37 6.65
C GLU A 377 -13.88 43.15 5.38
N ASN A 378 -13.95 42.45 4.25
CA ASN A 378 -14.21 43.08 2.98
C ASN A 378 -15.71 43.35 2.81
N PRO A 379 -16.15 44.62 2.74
CA PRO A 379 -17.57 44.94 2.59
C PRO A 379 -18.17 44.44 1.26
N ASN A 380 -17.32 44.16 0.25
CA ASN A 380 -17.74 43.66 -1.05
C ASN A 380 -17.68 42.13 -1.17
N TYR A 381 -17.34 41.41 -0.11
CA TYR A 381 -17.26 39.95 -0.13
C TYR A 381 -18.62 39.33 -0.49
N LYS A 382 -18.67 38.64 -1.62
CA LYS A 382 -19.89 37.97 -2.12
C LYS A 382 -19.93 36.47 -1.79
N GLY A 383 -18.97 35.99 -1.00
CA GLY A 383 -18.76 34.56 -0.77
C GLY A 383 -17.73 33.97 -1.73
N LYS A 384 -17.22 32.78 -1.41
CA LYS A 384 -16.37 32.03 -2.33
C LYS A 384 -17.15 31.72 -3.61
N TRP A 385 -16.62 32.10 -4.76
CA TRP A 385 -17.29 31.84 -6.03
C TRP A 385 -17.30 30.34 -6.33
N GLU A 386 -18.46 29.83 -6.72
CA GLU A 386 -18.65 28.49 -7.27
C GLU A 386 -19.48 28.60 -8.57
N PRO A 387 -19.18 27.81 -9.62
CA PRO A 387 -20.01 27.78 -10.82
C PRO A 387 -21.46 27.41 -10.48
N ARG A 388 -22.41 27.91 -11.26
CA ARG A 388 -23.82 27.50 -11.12
C ARG A 388 -23.98 26.00 -11.34
N LYS A 389 -24.89 25.39 -10.59
CA LYS A 389 -25.32 24.00 -10.79
C LYS A 389 -26.39 23.96 -11.88
N ILE A 390 -26.19 23.11 -12.89
CA ILE A 390 -27.14 22.83 -13.96
C ILE A 390 -27.57 21.37 -13.90
N SER A 391 -28.75 21.06 -14.41
CA SER A 391 -29.23 19.68 -14.49
C SER A 391 -28.29 18.84 -15.36
N ASN A 392 -27.91 17.66 -14.87
CA ASN A 392 -27.01 16.77 -15.57
C ASN A 392 -27.75 16.05 -16.72
N PRO A 393 -27.35 16.24 -17.99
CA PRO A 393 -27.99 15.55 -19.12
C PRO A 393 -27.84 14.02 -19.05
N ASP A 394 -26.76 13.54 -18.43
CA ASP A 394 -26.45 12.12 -18.28
C ASP A 394 -27.18 11.46 -17.10
N TYR A 395 -27.85 12.25 -16.23
CA TYR A 395 -28.62 11.71 -15.11
C TYR A 395 -29.66 10.68 -15.57
N PHE A 396 -29.71 9.53 -14.90
CA PHE A 396 -30.75 8.52 -15.11
C PHE A 396 -31.21 7.92 -13.79
N GLU A 397 -32.39 7.32 -13.79
CA GLU A 397 -32.91 6.56 -12.65
C GLU A 397 -32.68 5.07 -12.92
N GLU A 398 -32.10 4.36 -11.96
CA GLU A 398 -31.90 2.92 -12.00
C GLU A 398 -32.27 2.33 -10.63
N THR A 399 -32.98 1.20 -10.66
CA THR A 399 -33.47 0.50 -9.46
C THR A 399 -32.91 -0.92 -9.35
N HIS A 400 -32.44 -1.50 -10.45
CA HIS A 400 -31.96 -2.87 -10.53
C HIS A 400 -30.61 -2.95 -11.27
N PRO A 401 -29.54 -2.26 -10.78
CA PRO A 401 -28.21 -2.30 -11.39
C PRO A 401 -27.59 -3.70 -11.44
N TYR A 402 -28.13 -4.67 -10.67
CA TYR A 402 -27.73 -6.07 -10.75
C TYR A 402 -27.80 -6.64 -12.18
N LYS A 403 -28.70 -6.14 -13.04
CA LYS A 403 -28.89 -6.59 -14.44
C LYS A 403 -27.73 -6.17 -15.36
N LEU A 404 -26.54 -6.67 -15.05
CA LEU A 404 -25.31 -6.44 -15.78
C LEU A 404 -25.28 -7.21 -17.11
N THR A 405 -24.29 -6.89 -17.94
CA THR A 405 -24.05 -7.63 -19.20
C THR A 405 -23.64 -9.07 -18.89
N PRO A 406 -24.26 -10.11 -19.48
CA PRO A 406 -23.85 -11.50 -19.30
C PRO A 406 -22.36 -11.74 -19.57
N PHE A 407 -21.79 -12.80 -19.00
CA PHE A 407 -20.40 -13.20 -19.24
C PHE A 407 -20.29 -14.69 -19.59
N SER A 408 -19.31 -15.04 -20.41
CA SER A 408 -19.16 -16.41 -20.94
C SER A 408 -17.75 -17.00 -20.83
N ALA A 409 -16.78 -16.23 -20.32
CA ALA A 409 -15.44 -16.75 -20.00
C ALA A 409 -14.87 -16.12 -18.72
N VAL A 410 -13.93 -16.82 -18.09
CA VAL A 410 -13.08 -16.32 -17.01
C VAL A 410 -11.66 -16.14 -17.54
N ALA A 411 -11.01 -15.04 -17.17
CA ALA A 411 -9.67 -14.72 -17.59
C ALA A 411 -8.82 -14.21 -16.43
N LEU A 412 -7.53 -14.50 -16.49
CA LEU A 412 -6.49 -13.88 -15.69
C LEU A 412 -5.67 -13.05 -16.67
N GLU A 413 -5.79 -11.73 -16.60
CA GLU A 413 -4.97 -10.77 -17.36
C GLU A 413 -4.23 -9.92 -16.34
N LEU A 414 -2.94 -10.20 -16.18
CA LEU A 414 -2.16 -9.77 -15.02
C LEU A 414 -0.80 -9.23 -15.44
N TRP A 415 -0.34 -8.23 -14.69
CA TRP A 415 1.06 -7.84 -14.61
C TRP A 415 1.60 -8.27 -13.25
N SER A 416 2.78 -8.90 -13.22
CA SER A 416 3.44 -9.28 -11.97
C SER A 416 4.94 -9.12 -12.06
N MET A 417 5.54 -8.51 -11.03
CA MET A 417 6.99 -8.41 -10.85
C MET A 417 7.60 -9.71 -10.31
N ILE A 418 6.77 -10.59 -9.74
CA ILE A 418 7.21 -11.90 -9.22
C ILE A 418 6.62 -13.05 -10.04
N ASP A 419 7.24 -14.20 -9.90
CA ASP A 419 6.75 -15.49 -10.37
C ASP A 419 6.22 -16.32 -9.19
N GLY A 420 5.66 -17.48 -9.52
CA GLY A 420 5.18 -18.43 -8.54
C GLY A 420 3.87 -18.04 -7.86
N VAL A 421 3.07 -17.15 -8.47
CA VAL A 421 1.68 -16.93 -8.04
C VAL A 421 0.85 -18.13 -8.46
N VAL A 422 0.22 -18.78 -7.48
CA VAL A 422 -0.55 -20.00 -7.65
C VAL A 422 -2.03 -19.68 -7.57
N PHE A 423 -2.80 -20.19 -8.53
CA PHE A 423 -4.25 -20.11 -8.59
C PHE A 423 -4.85 -21.51 -8.51
N ASP A 424 -5.86 -21.69 -7.68
CA ASP A 424 -6.52 -22.98 -7.50
C ASP A 424 -8.01 -22.86 -7.14
N ASN A 425 -8.73 -23.97 -7.21
CA ASN A 425 -10.11 -24.14 -6.73
C ASN A 425 -11.09 -23.08 -7.24
N PHE A 426 -11.04 -22.80 -8.54
CA PHE A 426 -11.99 -21.90 -9.20
C PHE A 426 -13.40 -22.48 -9.14
N LEU A 427 -14.35 -21.65 -8.73
CA LEU A 427 -15.78 -21.96 -8.69
C LEU A 427 -16.59 -20.70 -9.02
N ILE A 428 -17.47 -20.82 -10.00
CA ILE A 428 -18.52 -19.83 -10.31
C ILE A 428 -19.85 -20.57 -10.25
N THR A 429 -20.72 -20.17 -9.32
CA THR A 429 -21.98 -20.84 -9.04
C THR A 429 -23.07 -19.84 -8.67
N SER A 430 -24.33 -20.24 -8.78
CA SER A 430 -25.47 -19.50 -8.22
C SER A 430 -25.92 -20.00 -6.84
N ASP A 431 -25.21 -20.97 -6.25
CA ASP A 431 -25.53 -21.55 -4.95
C ASP A 431 -24.47 -21.20 -3.91
N GLN A 432 -24.83 -20.33 -2.97
CA GLN A 432 -23.95 -19.90 -1.88
C GLN A 432 -23.61 -21.04 -0.91
N SER A 433 -24.53 -21.99 -0.69
CA SER A 433 -24.29 -23.12 0.21
C SER A 433 -23.23 -24.05 -0.36
N LEU A 434 -23.28 -24.27 -1.69
CA LEU A 434 -22.27 -25.04 -2.41
C LEU A 434 -20.89 -24.38 -2.33
N ALA A 435 -20.81 -23.07 -2.55
CA ALA A 435 -19.54 -22.33 -2.45
C ALA A 435 -18.92 -22.45 -1.05
N LYS A 436 -19.75 -22.30 0.00
CA LYS A 436 -19.30 -22.49 1.38
C LYS A 436 -18.78 -23.91 1.60
N GLN A 437 -19.49 -24.94 1.12
CA GLN A 437 -19.04 -26.32 1.23
C GLN A 437 -17.69 -26.54 0.52
N TYR A 438 -17.48 -25.95 -0.67
CA TYR A 438 -16.19 -26.00 -1.38
C TYR A 438 -15.08 -25.38 -0.54
N GLY A 439 -15.30 -24.18 0.03
CA GLY A 439 -14.31 -23.50 0.86
C GLY A 439 -13.98 -24.27 2.15
N ASP A 440 -15.00 -24.79 2.84
CA ASP A 440 -14.83 -25.57 4.07
C ASP A 440 -14.14 -26.93 3.84
N THR A 441 -14.21 -27.46 2.61
CA THR A 441 -13.67 -28.80 2.30
C THR A 441 -12.28 -28.74 1.70
N LEU A 442 -12.06 -27.84 0.72
CA LEU A 442 -10.83 -27.77 -0.07
C LEU A 442 -9.84 -26.81 0.58
N TRP A 443 -10.20 -25.52 0.62
CA TRP A 443 -9.32 -24.48 1.18
C TRP A 443 -9.01 -24.73 2.66
N TYR A 444 -10.01 -25.05 3.50
CA TYR A 444 -9.78 -25.26 4.93
C TYR A 444 -8.82 -26.42 5.20
N LEU A 445 -8.89 -27.49 4.41
CA LEU A 445 -7.95 -28.60 4.48
C LEU A 445 -6.52 -28.13 4.17
N LYS A 446 -6.34 -27.42 3.05
CA LYS A 446 -5.05 -26.86 2.63
C LYS A 446 -4.48 -25.88 3.66
N SER A 447 -5.28 -24.90 4.09
CA SER A 447 -4.93 -23.91 5.10
C SER A 447 -4.57 -24.54 6.45
N SER A 448 -5.28 -25.59 6.87
CA SER A 448 -4.96 -26.33 8.11
C SER A 448 -3.59 -27.00 8.03
N LEU A 449 -3.25 -27.61 6.88
CA LEU A 449 -1.97 -28.26 6.66
C LEU A 449 -0.83 -27.25 6.54
N GLU A 450 -1.02 -26.15 5.83
CA GLU A 450 -0.08 -25.03 5.78
C GLU A 450 0.16 -24.44 7.17
N GLY A 451 -0.89 -24.24 7.96
CA GLY A 451 -0.78 -23.80 9.35
C GLY A 451 0.03 -24.75 10.23
N LYS A 452 -0.11 -26.08 10.06
CA LYS A 452 0.69 -27.08 10.76
C LYS A 452 2.15 -27.10 10.30
N ALA A 453 2.38 -27.01 9.00
CA ALA A 453 3.72 -26.98 8.41
C ALA A 453 4.52 -25.77 8.91
N SER A 454 3.90 -24.58 8.96
CA SER A 454 4.50 -23.39 9.56
C SER A 454 4.63 -23.47 11.09
N ALA A 455 3.74 -24.20 11.77
CA ALA A 455 3.81 -24.40 13.23
C ALA A 455 4.91 -25.38 13.69
N GLY A 456 5.63 -26.00 12.76
CA GLY A 456 6.91 -26.65 13.05
C GLY A 456 7.98 -25.66 13.56
N GLU A 457 7.78 -24.36 13.34
CA GLU A 457 8.59 -23.27 13.86
C GLU A 457 8.08 -22.76 15.22
N GLY A 458 8.30 -23.55 16.27
CA GLY A 458 8.27 -23.09 17.66
C GLY A 458 6.91 -22.95 18.35
N PHE A 459 6.84 -23.45 19.58
CA PHE A 459 5.67 -23.37 20.49
C PHE A 459 5.15 -21.93 20.71
N VAL A 460 6.02 -20.93 20.64
CA VAL A 460 5.68 -19.51 20.81
C VAL A 460 4.76 -19.00 19.70
N ASN A 461 5.01 -19.38 18.44
CA ASN A 461 4.17 -18.98 17.31
C ASN A 461 2.77 -19.58 17.38
N ARG A 462 2.63 -20.77 17.97
CA ARG A 462 1.31 -21.39 18.23
C ARG A 462 0.50 -20.60 19.26
N VAL A 463 1.15 -20.12 20.33
CA VAL A 463 0.53 -19.26 21.33
C VAL A 463 0.13 -17.92 20.71
N ILE A 464 1.01 -17.28 19.94
CA ILE A 464 0.73 -15.99 19.29
C ILE A 464 -0.41 -16.11 18.26
N ASN A 465 -0.39 -17.13 17.38
CA ASN A 465 -1.42 -17.32 16.35
C ASN A 465 -2.78 -17.69 16.96
N ALA A 466 -2.81 -18.52 18.00
CA ALA A 466 -4.05 -18.79 18.74
C ALA A 466 -4.63 -17.51 19.34
N THR A 467 -3.76 -16.62 19.83
CA THR A 467 -4.18 -15.35 20.45
C THR A 467 -4.61 -14.29 19.44
N LYS A 468 -4.04 -14.28 18.23
CA LYS A 468 -4.53 -13.44 17.11
C LYS A 468 -5.95 -13.81 16.69
N ALA A 469 -6.27 -15.10 16.66
CA ALA A 469 -7.62 -15.57 16.33
C ALA A 469 -8.64 -15.32 17.46
N ARG A 470 -8.19 -15.23 18.72
CA ARG A 470 -9.03 -15.07 19.92
C ARG A 470 -8.32 -14.18 20.95
N PRO A 471 -8.53 -12.84 20.91
CA PRO A 471 -7.80 -11.89 21.76
C PRO A 471 -7.90 -12.15 23.27
N TRP A 472 -9.01 -12.74 23.75
CA TRP A 472 -9.22 -13.07 25.16
C TRP A 472 -8.23 -14.11 25.72
N LEU A 473 -7.54 -14.87 24.86
CA LEU A 473 -6.55 -15.84 25.30
C LEU A 473 -5.32 -15.17 25.98
N TRP A 474 -5.02 -13.89 25.70
CA TRP A 474 -3.99 -13.15 26.44
C TRP A 474 -4.29 -13.10 27.94
N ALA A 475 -5.54 -12.86 28.32
CA ALA A 475 -5.95 -12.82 29.72
C ALA A 475 -5.81 -14.20 30.38
N LEU A 476 -6.20 -15.27 29.68
CA LEU A 476 -6.03 -16.64 30.16
C LEU A 476 -4.55 -16.99 30.36
N TYR A 477 -3.68 -16.65 29.39
CA TYR A 477 -2.25 -16.93 29.48
C TYR A 477 -1.57 -16.11 30.57
N LEU A 478 -1.95 -14.84 30.75
CA LEU A 478 -1.47 -14.02 31.87
C LEU A 478 -1.85 -14.65 33.22
N VAL A 479 -3.09 -15.11 33.38
CA VAL A 479 -3.50 -15.80 34.62
C VAL A 479 -2.71 -17.08 34.83
N VAL A 480 -2.59 -17.93 33.80
CA VAL A 480 -1.89 -19.23 33.91
C VAL A 480 -0.39 -19.10 34.11
N ILE A 481 0.25 -18.01 33.65
CA ILE A 481 1.69 -17.78 33.82
C ILE A 481 1.99 -17.02 35.12
N ILE A 482 1.24 -15.95 35.42
CA ILE A 482 1.49 -15.10 36.58
C ILE A 482 1.10 -15.82 37.87
N LEU A 483 -0.02 -16.55 37.90
CA LEU A 483 -0.49 -17.24 39.11
C LEU A 483 0.52 -18.25 39.68
N PRO A 484 1.12 -19.17 38.90
CA PRO A 484 2.16 -20.07 39.42
C PRO A 484 3.47 -19.36 39.78
N ILE A 485 3.83 -18.26 39.10
CA ILE A 485 5.01 -17.44 39.47
C ILE A 485 4.78 -16.77 40.83
N VAL A 486 3.61 -16.19 41.05
CA VAL A 486 3.23 -15.58 42.33
C VAL A 486 3.20 -16.64 43.44
N ILE A 487 2.67 -17.83 43.16
CA ILE A 487 2.68 -18.97 44.11
C ILE A 487 4.12 -19.41 44.41
N LEU A 488 4.99 -19.50 43.40
CA LEU A 488 6.40 -19.84 43.58
C LEU A 488 7.13 -18.79 44.41
N ILE A 489 6.98 -17.50 44.12
CA ILE A 489 7.58 -16.41 44.89
C ILE A 489 7.06 -16.44 46.33
N ALA A 490 5.76 -16.63 46.54
CA ALA A 490 5.19 -16.78 47.88
C ALA A 490 5.76 -17.99 48.64
N PHE A 491 5.99 -19.11 47.95
CA PHE A 491 6.56 -20.33 48.53
C PHE A 491 8.06 -20.18 48.86
N PHE A 492 8.82 -19.45 48.03
CA PHE A 492 10.24 -19.18 48.24
C PHE A 492 10.51 -18.05 49.26
N TRP A 493 9.62 -17.06 49.38
CA TRP A 493 9.72 -16.02 50.42
C TRP A 493 9.17 -16.47 51.78
N SER A 494 8.31 -17.49 51.82
CA SER A 494 7.84 -18.09 53.07
C SER A 494 8.83 -19.09 53.70
N ARG A 495 9.97 -19.36 53.04
CA ARG A 495 11.00 -20.32 53.49
C ARG A 495 12.34 -19.66 53.83
N LYS A 496 12.34 -18.59 54.62
CA LYS A 496 13.47 -18.23 55.50
C LYS A 496 13.04 -17.26 56.61
N SER A 497 12.76 -17.81 57.79
CA SER A 497 13.23 -17.32 59.10
C SER A 497 12.42 -17.98 60.23
N LYS A 498 12.89 -19.13 60.73
CA LYS A 498 12.69 -19.52 62.13
C LYS A 498 13.98 -20.14 62.69
N LYS A 499 14.55 -19.40 63.65
CA LYS A 499 15.49 -19.75 64.75
C LYS A 499 17.01 -19.72 64.48
N SER A 500 17.70 -18.81 65.20
CA SER A 500 18.35 -19.18 66.47
C SER A 500 18.45 -17.99 67.44
N VAL A 501 17.82 -18.14 68.61
CA VAL A 501 18.14 -17.41 69.84
C VAL A 501 19.09 -18.32 70.58
N THR A 502 20.39 -18.02 70.56
CA THR A 502 21.43 -18.37 71.57
C THR A 502 22.83 -18.19 70.96
N SER A 503 23.29 -16.96 70.75
CA SER A 503 24.71 -16.57 70.79
C SER A 503 24.87 -15.05 70.68
N ALA A 504 24.33 -14.31 71.66
CA ALA A 504 24.65 -12.89 71.84
C ALA A 504 24.51 -12.51 73.31
N ARG A 505 24.95 -13.40 74.21
CA ARG A 505 25.04 -13.14 75.65
C ARG A 505 26.39 -12.51 76.06
N ASP A 506 27.27 -12.20 75.11
CA ASP A 506 28.62 -11.67 75.36
C ASP A 506 29.02 -10.51 74.43
N ALA A 507 28.12 -9.56 74.20
CA ALA A 507 28.52 -8.25 73.66
C ALA A 507 27.68 -7.14 74.30
N GLN A 508 28.24 -6.59 75.39
CA GLN A 508 27.96 -5.25 75.98
C GLN A 508 26.60 -5.13 76.71
N LYS A 509 26.44 -5.01 78.04
CA LYS A 509 27.27 -4.43 79.12
C LYS A 509 27.92 -3.09 78.75
N LYS A 510 27.14 -2.00 78.79
CA LYS A 510 27.33 -0.84 79.69
C LYS A 510 26.52 0.39 79.20
N LYS A 511 25.88 1.07 80.18
CA LYS A 511 25.21 2.40 80.18
C LYS A 511 23.77 2.40 79.64
N THR A 512 22.75 2.87 80.33
CA THR A 512 22.64 3.58 81.64
C THR A 512 21.16 3.48 82.07
N ASP A 513 20.94 3.26 83.36
CA ASP A 513 19.65 3.37 84.04
C ASP A 513 19.21 4.85 84.13
N GLU A 514 17.89 5.12 84.06
CA GLU A 514 17.20 5.85 85.12
C GLU A 514 15.68 5.57 85.11
N GLU A 515 15.10 5.64 86.32
CA GLU A 515 13.88 5.00 86.80
C GLU A 515 12.55 5.77 86.57
N THR A 516 11.46 4.99 86.39
CA THR A 516 10.16 4.99 87.11
C THR A 516 9.51 6.34 87.48
N SER A 517 8.26 6.61 87.04
CA SER A 517 6.96 6.53 87.79
C SER A 517 6.33 7.93 87.77
N ASP A 518 5.03 8.22 87.74
CA ASP A 518 3.77 7.49 87.64
C ASP A 518 2.70 8.50 87.18
N ASP A 519 1.65 7.99 86.53
CA ASP A 519 0.23 8.35 86.56
C ASP A 519 -0.24 9.81 86.85
N VAL A 520 -1.13 10.33 85.99
CA VAL A 520 -2.60 10.33 86.20
C VAL A 520 -3.29 11.07 85.02
N GLU A 521 -4.35 10.42 84.52
CA GLU A 521 -5.49 10.81 83.67
C GLU A 521 -6.12 12.23 83.93
N PRO A 522 -7.21 12.69 83.23
CA PRO A 522 -8.06 12.03 82.23
C PRO A 522 -8.45 12.90 81.02
N GLY A 523 -9.20 12.29 80.10
CA GLY A 523 -10.28 13.00 79.41
C GLY A 523 -10.24 12.86 77.90
N GLN A 524 -10.83 11.78 77.37
CA GLN A 524 -12.16 11.81 76.71
C GLN A 524 -12.09 12.34 75.26
N ARG A 525 -12.68 11.70 74.25
CA ARG A 525 -13.71 10.66 74.21
C ARG A 525 -13.99 10.31 72.73
N ASN A 526 -14.11 8.99 72.47
CA ASN A 526 -14.98 8.27 71.52
C ASN A 526 -14.92 8.56 70.01
N GLU A 527 -15.23 7.66 69.08
CA GLU A 527 -15.73 6.25 69.00
C GLU A 527 -15.44 5.87 67.53
N LEU A 528 -14.71 4.82 67.15
CA LEU A 528 -15.01 3.38 67.16
C LEU A 528 -16.34 2.94 66.49
N ARG A 529 -16.17 2.10 65.45
CA ARG A 529 -16.97 0.88 65.14
C ARG A 529 -18.35 1.09 64.44
N THR A 530 -18.89 0.21 63.58
CA THR A 530 -18.54 -1.12 63.01
C THR A 530 -19.51 -1.41 61.84
N SER A 531 -19.12 -2.33 60.91
CA SER A 531 -19.92 -3.48 60.36
C SER A 531 -21.23 -3.20 59.58
N LYS A 532 -21.79 -4.06 58.72
CA LYS A 532 -21.50 -5.34 58.04
C LYS A 532 -22.68 -5.59 57.07
N THR A 533 -22.39 -6.22 55.94
CA THR A 533 -23.05 -7.41 55.32
C THR A 533 -24.56 -7.45 54.96
N SER A 534 -24.79 -8.15 53.83
CA SER A 534 -25.94 -8.99 53.38
C SER A 534 -27.17 -8.29 52.76
N GLU A 535 -27.40 -8.48 51.44
CA GLU A 535 -28.39 -9.42 50.81
C GLU A 535 -29.80 -8.78 50.77
N GLU A 536 -30.68 -8.89 49.78
CA GLU A 536 -30.81 -9.56 48.47
C GLU A 536 -32.10 -8.97 47.81
N ASN A 537 -32.31 -9.23 46.51
CA ASN A 537 -33.61 -9.26 45.76
C ASN A 537 -34.24 -8.00 45.12
N VAL A 538 -33.99 -7.89 43.80
CA VAL A 538 -34.87 -7.98 42.58
C VAL A 538 -36.33 -7.44 42.59
N GLU A 539 -36.70 -6.90 41.40
CA GLU A 539 -37.98 -6.35 40.87
C GLU A 539 -38.15 -4.83 41.12
N GLY A 540 -38.27 -3.92 40.13
CA GLY A 540 -38.60 -4.02 38.71
C GLY A 540 -39.90 -3.28 38.42
N GLN A 541 -39.86 -1.97 38.16
CA GLN A 541 -40.82 -1.25 37.29
C GLN A 541 -40.41 0.21 37.05
N ASN A 542 -40.59 0.62 35.80
CA ASN A 542 -40.28 1.90 35.18
C ASN A 542 -41.17 3.04 35.71
N GLU A 543 -40.65 4.27 35.69
CA GLU A 543 -41.26 5.39 34.95
C GLU A 543 -40.29 6.60 34.94
N ASP A 544 -40.13 7.11 33.73
CA ASP A 544 -39.88 8.49 33.31
C ASP A 544 -38.45 9.07 33.22
N GLU A 545 -38.18 9.41 31.96
CA GLU A 545 -37.11 10.15 31.32
C GLU A 545 -37.02 11.59 31.85
N GLU A 546 -35.80 12.10 32.03
CA GLU A 546 -35.47 13.50 31.74
C GLU A 546 -33.98 13.56 31.35
N ASP A 547 -33.77 14.09 30.14
CA ASP A 547 -32.51 14.39 29.47
C ASP A 547 -31.69 15.41 30.27
N GLU A 548 -30.35 15.30 30.29
CA GLU A 548 -29.42 16.46 30.21
C GLU A 548 -28.03 15.99 29.73
N GLU A 549 -27.83 16.12 28.42
CA GLU A 549 -26.75 16.85 27.75
C GLU A 549 -25.57 17.33 28.65
N TYR A 550 -24.36 16.87 28.34
CA TYR A 550 -23.13 17.59 28.70
C TYR A 550 -22.32 17.86 27.43
N GLU A 551 -22.40 19.11 27.00
CA GLU A 551 -21.42 19.76 26.13
C GLU A 551 -20.03 19.69 26.78
N ASN A 552 -19.01 19.35 25.98
CA ASN A 552 -17.64 19.74 26.27
C ASN A 552 -17.18 20.63 25.12
N GLU A 553 -17.26 21.93 25.36
CA GLU A 553 -16.63 22.98 24.56
C GLU A 553 -15.11 22.78 24.57
N LEU A 554 -14.56 22.61 23.37
CA LEU A 554 -13.15 22.83 23.09
C LEU A 554 -12.97 24.35 22.92
N ASN A 555 -12.16 24.95 23.79
CA ASN A 555 -11.56 26.25 23.50
C ASN A 555 -10.06 26.08 23.24
N ASP A 556 -9.69 26.48 22.04
CA ASP A 556 -8.35 26.70 21.54
C ASP A 556 -7.72 27.92 22.23
N GLU A 557 -6.46 27.78 22.68
CA GLU A 557 -5.55 28.93 22.78
C GLU A 557 -4.29 28.62 21.97
N GLU A 558 -4.05 29.50 20.98
CA GLU A 558 -2.84 29.64 20.20
C GLU A 558 -1.63 29.98 21.08
N ILE A 559 -0.49 29.35 20.80
CA ILE A 559 0.83 29.96 20.96
C ILE A 559 1.53 29.89 19.60
N GLN A 560 1.94 31.07 19.11
CA GLN A 560 2.68 31.28 17.88
C GLN A 560 4.12 30.75 17.96
N ASP A 561 4.56 30.23 16.81
CA ASP A 561 5.92 29.84 16.45
C ASP A 561 6.94 31.00 16.47
N GLU A 562 8.19 30.69 16.81
CA GLU A 562 9.33 31.24 16.07
C GLU A 562 10.38 30.15 15.75
N THR A 563 10.57 30.00 14.45
CA THR A 563 11.49 29.19 13.64
C THR A 563 12.97 29.23 14.01
N THR A 564 13.67 28.10 13.88
CA THR A 564 15.08 28.09 13.40
C THR A 564 15.24 27.10 12.25
N THR A 565 15.95 27.59 11.24
CA THR A 565 15.98 27.20 9.83
C THR A 565 16.79 25.95 9.53
N THR A 566 16.22 25.12 8.64
CA THR A 566 16.85 24.05 7.87
C THR A 566 17.79 24.61 6.79
N THR A 567 19.03 24.11 6.73
CA THR A 567 19.88 24.20 5.55
C THR A 567 19.34 23.26 4.47
N SER A 568 19.10 23.81 3.29
CA SER A 568 18.49 23.17 2.13
C SER A 568 19.56 22.57 1.21
N THR A 569 19.28 21.38 0.67
CA THR A 569 19.82 20.89 -0.60
C THR A 569 18.66 20.68 -1.55
N THR A 570 18.70 21.42 -2.65
CA THR A 570 17.66 21.61 -3.67
C THR A 570 17.53 20.39 -4.59
N SER A 571 16.30 19.93 -4.81
CA SER A 571 15.92 19.19 -6.02
C SER A 571 14.65 19.82 -6.61
N VAL A 572 14.77 20.24 -7.87
CA VAL A 572 13.81 21.03 -8.63
C VAL A 572 12.65 20.14 -9.08
N LYS A 573 11.41 20.49 -8.71
CA LYS A 573 10.18 19.99 -9.35
C LYS A 573 9.50 21.14 -10.10
N GLN A 574 9.48 21.03 -11.43
CA GLN A 574 8.64 21.86 -12.29
C GLN A 574 7.18 21.39 -12.17
N ASN A 575 6.30 22.33 -11.82
CA ASN A 575 4.85 22.20 -12.00
C ASN A 575 4.50 22.68 -13.41
N VAL A 576 3.94 21.81 -14.25
CA VAL A 576 3.28 22.21 -15.49
C VAL A 576 1.76 22.15 -15.27
N LYS A 577 1.16 23.34 -15.37
CA LYS A 577 -0.27 23.63 -15.39
C LYS A 577 -0.78 23.34 -16.80
N LEU A 578 -1.72 22.41 -16.96
CA LEU A 578 -2.42 22.16 -18.23
C LEU A 578 -3.85 22.70 -18.12
N THR A 579 -4.14 23.75 -18.87
CA THR A 579 -5.50 24.15 -19.28
C THR A 579 -5.71 23.81 -20.76
N PRO A 580 -6.95 23.50 -21.18
CA PRO A 580 -7.23 22.96 -22.50
C PRO A 580 -7.42 24.08 -23.53
N SER A 581 -6.97 23.86 -24.77
CA SER A 581 -7.44 24.66 -25.91
C SER A 581 -7.63 23.77 -27.13
N THR A 582 -8.84 23.79 -27.66
CA THR A 582 -9.21 23.27 -28.97
C THR A 582 -8.89 24.34 -30.01
N SER A 583 -8.19 24.01 -31.10
CA SER A 583 -8.27 24.73 -32.38
C SER A 583 -7.76 23.85 -33.52
N GLN A 584 -8.58 23.70 -34.54
CA GLN A 584 -8.24 23.06 -35.81
C GLN A 584 -7.37 23.98 -36.69
N GLN A 585 -6.70 23.32 -37.65
CA GLN A 585 -6.32 23.78 -39.01
C GLN A 585 -4.92 24.37 -39.29
N GLN A 586 -4.37 23.78 -40.37
CA GLN A 586 -3.43 24.29 -41.36
C GLN A 586 -1.92 24.23 -41.06
N ARG A 587 -1.31 23.12 -41.49
CA ARG A 587 0.10 23.03 -41.90
C ARG A 587 0.29 23.63 -43.30
N THR A 588 1.05 24.71 -43.39
CA THR A 588 1.88 25.03 -44.56
C THR A 588 3.32 25.06 -44.07
N GLY A 589 4.12 24.10 -44.54
CA GLY A 589 5.53 23.98 -44.19
C GLY A 589 6.39 24.97 -44.98
N LYS A 590 7.29 25.65 -44.28
CA LYS A 590 8.51 26.22 -44.85
C LYS A 590 9.56 26.31 -43.73
N GLU A 591 10.44 25.32 -43.71
CA GLU A 591 11.73 25.37 -43.03
C GLU A 591 12.73 26.10 -43.92
N SER A 592 13.53 26.98 -43.32
CA SER A 592 14.90 27.22 -43.77
C SER A 592 15.72 27.81 -42.61
N LEU A 593 16.78 27.08 -42.31
CA LEU A 593 17.84 27.35 -41.35
C LEU A 593 18.71 28.57 -41.74
N GLU A 594 19.28 29.13 -40.69
CA GLU A 594 20.53 29.90 -40.51
C GLU A 594 21.29 30.45 -41.73
N ASN A 595 21.57 31.75 -41.63
CA ASN A 595 22.59 32.49 -42.35
C ASN A 595 23.98 32.18 -41.79
N GLU A 596 24.95 31.93 -42.67
CA GLU A 596 26.27 32.54 -42.58
C GLU A 596 26.79 32.84 -43.99
N SER A 597 27.62 33.87 -44.06
CA SER A 597 27.83 34.81 -45.15
C SER A 597 29.09 34.56 -45.99
N ILE A 598 29.13 35.18 -47.18
CA ILE A 598 30.23 35.98 -47.79
C ILE A 598 30.58 35.60 -49.26
N GLU A 599 30.49 36.66 -50.08
CA GLU A 599 31.17 37.05 -51.34
C GLU A 599 30.89 36.39 -52.70
N ASP A 600 30.50 37.28 -53.62
CA ASP A 600 30.40 37.17 -55.07
C ASP A 600 31.79 37.22 -55.74
N GLU A 601 31.98 36.50 -56.86
CA GLU A 601 32.53 37.03 -58.13
C GLU A 601 32.59 35.94 -59.24
N ASP A 602 32.09 36.34 -60.42
CA ASP A 602 32.54 36.07 -61.80
C ASP A 602 32.47 34.70 -62.52
N GLU A 603 31.72 34.77 -63.63
CA GLU A 603 32.02 34.38 -65.02
C GLU A 603 32.20 32.91 -65.50
N ASN A 604 31.39 32.64 -66.55
CA ASN A 604 31.67 31.95 -67.83
C ASN A 604 31.51 30.42 -68.01
N ASP A 605 30.79 30.16 -69.10
CA ASP A 605 31.01 29.17 -70.18
C ASP A 605 30.63 27.69 -70.04
N ASP A 606 29.64 27.35 -70.88
CA ASP A 606 29.72 26.37 -71.98
C ASP A 606 30.11 24.91 -71.65
N ASN A 607 29.14 24.01 -71.88
CA ASN A 607 29.10 23.15 -73.08
C ASN A 607 28.72 21.66 -72.83
N ASP A 608 27.88 21.20 -73.75
CA ASP A 608 27.85 19.88 -74.41
C ASP A 608 27.35 18.58 -73.74
N GLN A 609 26.22 18.13 -74.32
CA GLN A 609 26.04 16.86 -75.05
C GLN A 609 26.30 15.50 -74.39
N LYS A 610 25.24 14.67 -74.29
CA LYS A 610 24.88 13.57 -75.23
C LYS A 610 23.83 12.67 -74.55
N LYS A 611 22.58 12.58 -75.05
CA LYS A 611 22.08 11.67 -76.11
C LYS A 611 22.47 10.19 -75.94
N HIS A 612 21.47 9.36 -75.63
CA HIS A 612 20.85 8.38 -76.56
C HIS A 612 19.55 7.87 -75.90
N ASN A 613 18.36 8.25 -76.38
CA ASN A 613 17.59 7.65 -77.49
C ASN A 613 17.53 6.11 -77.45
N ALA A 614 16.33 5.57 -77.25
CA ALA A 614 15.52 4.96 -78.32
C ALA A 614 14.19 4.52 -77.68
N GLU A 615 13.09 5.21 -77.99
CA GLU A 615 12.17 4.94 -79.11
C GLU A 615 11.00 4.08 -78.62
N ASP A 616 9.79 4.65 -78.55
CA ASP A 616 8.82 4.82 -79.65
C ASP A 616 7.89 3.58 -79.66
N SER A 617 6.58 3.66 -79.82
CA SER A 617 5.74 4.69 -80.39
C SER A 617 4.28 4.43 -80.00
N SER A 618 3.50 5.51 -80.01
CA SER A 618 2.10 5.61 -80.45
C SER A 618 1.05 4.70 -79.80
N GLY A 619 0.01 5.24 -79.17
CA GLY A 619 -0.98 6.14 -79.78
C GLY A 619 -2.11 5.27 -80.35
N GLU A 620 -3.40 5.51 -80.18
CA GLU A 620 -4.15 6.75 -79.99
C GLU A 620 -5.61 6.36 -79.64
N LYS A 621 -6.30 7.25 -78.90
CA LYS A 621 -7.68 7.79 -79.12
C LYS A 621 -8.78 6.83 -79.63
N LYS A 622 -10.05 6.89 -79.21
CA LYS A 622 -10.89 7.86 -78.48
C LYS A 622 -12.27 7.21 -78.31
N GLN A 623 -13.04 7.63 -77.29
CA GLN A 623 -14.49 8.00 -77.29
C GLN A 623 -15.43 7.32 -78.30
N SER A 624 -16.68 6.94 -78.02
CA SER A 624 -17.63 7.10 -76.91
C SER A 624 -18.94 6.41 -77.34
N SER A 625 -19.90 6.36 -76.41
CA SER A 625 -21.37 6.37 -76.62
C SER A 625 -22.16 5.09 -76.25
N THR A 626 -23.08 5.34 -75.31
CA THR A 626 -24.30 4.63 -74.84
C THR A 626 -25.28 4.27 -75.98
N PRO A 627 -26.38 3.47 -75.82
CA PRO A 627 -27.32 3.42 -74.68
C PRO A 627 -28.14 2.11 -74.37
N SER A 628 -28.83 2.13 -73.21
CA SER A 628 -30.16 1.54 -72.83
C SER A 628 -30.55 0.03 -72.98
N SER A 629 -30.66 -0.67 -71.83
CA SER A 629 -31.76 -1.54 -71.26
C SER A 629 -32.39 -2.74 -72.02
N PRO A 630 -33.20 -3.68 -71.43
CA PRO A 630 -33.36 -4.23 -70.05
C PRO A 630 -33.63 -5.79 -69.97
N SER A 631 -33.67 -6.42 -68.76
CA SER A 631 -34.44 -7.66 -68.38
C SER A 631 -34.06 -8.11 -66.93
N ALA A 632 -34.88 -8.01 -65.87
CA ALA A 632 -36.07 -8.76 -65.42
C ALA A 632 -35.83 -10.15 -64.75
N ALA A 633 -36.08 -10.24 -63.42
CA ALA A 633 -36.70 -11.35 -62.63
C ALA A 633 -36.51 -11.11 -61.10
N LYS A 634 -37.46 -10.53 -60.32
CA LYS A 634 -38.60 -11.12 -59.55
C LYS A 634 -38.27 -12.45 -58.82
N THR A 635 -38.45 -12.58 -57.48
CA THR A 635 -39.79 -12.76 -56.86
C THR A 635 -39.77 -12.75 -55.29
N LYS A 636 -40.61 -11.85 -54.74
CA LYS A 636 -41.56 -11.88 -53.58
C LYS A 636 -41.16 -12.39 -52.17
N LEU A 637 -41.35 -11.49 -51.20
CA LEU A 637 -41.94 -11.80 -49.88
C LEU A 637 -43.30 -11.08 -49.74
N ARG A 638 -44.27 -11.75 -49.10
CA ARG A 638 -45.66 -11.32 -48.91
C ARG A 638 -45.86 -10.93 -47.44
N VAL A 639 -46.35 -9.70 -47.21
CA VAL A 639 -46.85 -9.21 -45.92
C VAL A 639 -48.36 -9.40 -45.86
N ARG A 640 -48.90 -9.72 -44.68
CA ARG A 640 -50.30 -9.50 -44.32
C ARG A 640 -50.33 -8.71 -43.01
N ARG A 641 -51.04 -7.58 -43.03
CA ARG A 641 -51.56 -6.82 -41.89
C ARG A 641 -52.74 -7.58 -41.27
N ASP A 642 -52.88 -7.53 -39.95
CA ASP A 642 -53.76 -6.56 -39.27
C ASP A 642 -53.11 -6.12 -37.96
#